data_AF-A0A136NWY6-F1
#
_entry.id   AF-A0A136NWY6-F1
#
_cell.length_a   1.000
_cell.length_b   1.000
_cell.length_c   1.000
_cell.angle_alpha   90.00
_cell.angle_beta   90.00
_cell.angle_gamma   90.00
#
_symmetry.space_group_name_H-M   'P 1'
#
loop_
_entity.id
_entity.type
_entity.pdbx_description
1 polymer ?
#
loop_
_entity_poly.entity_id
_entity_poly.type
_entity_poly.pdbx_seq_one_letter_code
_entity_poly.pdbx_strand_id
1 'polypeptide(L)'
;GNDYYTTSSDFALAGGLFSSSFIFDKEGDDYYESKGSGNLGAAIGGLGLLYDEKGNDTYKGISFSIGAGCFGVGLLVDREGNDFYIANSYSQGFGMTQGVGCIVDNKGNDSYLIDSRSLDIGRYNDHYVSMCQGYGLGLRPFYAGGIGLIIEGDGNDIYNTDIFGQGGAYWYSLGAIVDKGGHDKYNGYQYSQGAGIHLAVGLLKDYDGWDFYQSNGVSQGCGHDFGYGMLWDVKGNDNYSAYSLSQGAGNADGIGILIDESGVDGYLNKFPQNTRGYGNPRREYGSIGVFLDASGTDFYSNPGYDSTFINSSTWGVFADYDHKDMAEQISGDNFKVQLDTAKISDSSRTRGRDPLQDTYTTEEYFIMAKTIEPRFSLWQEYGFRKLAEDSTNTARYIVTKFNTTDHRDVQVFRVLSQKIQWSIAQVLLDKFRLYTTGAGVFTQAELSMMCYIFGETKDPSAKDYLLQLTFDENYRLRSSAINALGKINYDKTDKEFIEKVILRLSELAAENSPKKLYNKDIAFALGNYISPLGMQTLLGMLNNSFYGARFVAAENLKKYSELALVTLGSNAIPEYLSNERSLIAFTQAMSQLNSNDFKVLFTYLIVSPVYNNEAVIYNLISLLKYKIESSGEKGLDVWYQTELNLLQSKVPLRVH
;
A
#
# COMPACT_ATOMS: atom_id res chain seq x y z
N GLY A 1 -7.97 35.55 -3.13
CA GLY A 1 -6.63 35.73 -3.75
C GLY A 1 -5.55 35.85 -2.71
N ASN A 2 -5.38 34.86 -1.83
CA ASN A 2 -4.67 34.95 -0.56
C ASN A 2 -5.04 36.20 0.25
N ASP A 3 -6.34 36.28 0.54
CA ASP A 3 -7.01 37.36 1.26
C ASP A 3 -7.25 37.01 2.73
N TYR A 4 -7.31 38.04 3.57
CA TYR A 4 -7.62 37.92 5.00
C TYR A 4 -8.87 38.70 5.34
N TYR A 5 -9.98 37.99 5.49
CA TYR A 5 -11.29 38.55 5.83
C TYR A 5 -11.49 38.48 7.34
N THR A 6 -11.62 39.63 8.02
CA THR A 6 -11.78 39.62 9.50
C THR A 6 -12.78 40.62 10.04
N THR A 7 -13.47 40.24 11.11
CA THR A 7 -14.37 41.13 11.86
C THR A 7 -14.46 40.75 13.33
N SER A 8 -14.70 41.74 14.17
CA SER A 8 -15.14 41.56 15.56
C SER A 8 -16.61 41.94 15.78
N SER A 9 -17.29 42.43 14.74
CA SER A 9 -18.70 42.82 14.82
C SER A 9 -19.60 41.65 14.48
N ASP A 10 -20.79 41.64 15.06
CA ASP A 10 -21.83 40.68 14.71
C ASP A 10 -22.46 41.03 13.36
N PHE A 11 -22.83 40.02 12.57
CA PHE A 11 -23.52 40.17 11.29
C PHE A 11 -22.86 41.16 10.30
N ALA A 12 -21.55 41.06 10.11
CA ALA A 12 -20.75 41.93 9.25
C ALA A 12 -20.12 41.21 8.05
N LEU A 13 -19.50 40.04 8.26
CA LEU A 13 -18.78 39.31 7.24
C LEU A 13 -19.72 38.26 6.62
N ALA A 14 -20.38 38.60 5.52
CA ALA A 14 -21.46 37.80 4.93
C ALA A 14 -22.58 37.44 5.93
N GLY A 15 -22.83 38.31 6.92
CA GLY A 15 -23.85 38.11 7.95
C GLY A 15 -25.15 38.87 7.66
N GLY A 16 -26.29 38.18 7.63
CA GLY A 16 -27.59 38.80 7.36
C GLY A 16 -28.47 38.94 8.61
N LEU A 17 -28.76 40.16 9.07
CA LEU A 17 -29.72 40.40 10.15
C LEU A 17 -30.90 41.21 9.61
N PHE A 18 -32.02 40.53 9.33
CA PHE A 18 -33.17 41.07 8.59
C PHE A 18 -32.76 41.77 7.28
N SER A 19 -31.69 41.26 6.67
CA SER A 19 -31.01 41.83 5.51
C SER A 19 -30.42 40.73 4.64
N SER A 20 -29.80 41.11 3.52
CA SER A 20 -28.99 40.20 2.71
C SER A 20 -27.54 40.66 2.68
N SER A 21 -26.60 39.75 2.91
CA SER A 21 -25.16 40.03 2.86
C SER A 21 -24.41 38.91 2.17
N PHE A 22 -23.46 39.28 1.31
CA PHE A 22 -22.80 38.36 0.39
C PHE A 22 -21.28 38.58 0.37
N ILE A 23 -20.51 37.50 0.26
CA ILE A 23 -19.12 37.49 -0.17
C ILE A 23 -18.99 36.49 -1.32
N PHE A 24 -18.23 36.88 -2.34
CA PHE A 24 -17.86 36.04 -3.47
C PHE A 24 -16.34 36.16 -3.67
N ASP A 25 -15.59 35.14 -3.29
CA ASP A 25 -14.19 34.98 -3.69
C ASP A 25 -14.10 34.02 -4.89
N LYS A 26 -12.98 34.09 -5.60
CA LYS A 26 -12.76 33.47 -6.89
C LYS A 26 -11.60 32.48 -6.86
N GLU A 27 -10.48 32.84 -6.26
CA GLU A 27 -9.24 32.06 -6.29
C GLU A 27 -8.31 32.53 -5.18
N GLY A 28 -7.66 31.62 -4.45
CA GLY A 28 -6.54 31.88 -3.55
C GLY A 28 -6.68 31.14 -2.22
N ASP A 29 -5.58 30.96 -1.47
CA ASP A 29 -5.67 30.34 -0.14
C ASP A 29 -6.02 31.43 0.90
N ASP A 30 -7.30 31.59 1.21
CA ASP A 30 -7.85 32.69 1.99
C ASP A 30 -8.16 32.29 3.44
N TYR A 31 -8.26 33.31 4.30
CA TYR A 31 -8.52 33.11 5.72
C TYR A 31 -9.63 34.04 6.20
N TYR A 32 -10.76 33.44 6.60
CA TYR A 32 -11.97 34.10 7.05
C TYR A 32 -12.12 33.98 8.57
N GLU A 33 -11.79 35.04 9.32
CA GLU A 33 -11.86 35.06 10.80
C GLU A 33 -12.99 35.95 11.34
N SER A 34 -13.96 35.35 12.01
CA SER A 34 -14.98 36.07 12.78
C SER A 34 -14.79 35.90 14.29
N LYS A 35 -14.66 37.04 14.99
CA LYS A 35 -14.72 37.11 16.47
C LYS A 35 -16.12 37.47 16.97
N GLY A 36 -17.02 37.90 16.09
CA GLY A 36 -18.44 38.15 16.36
C GLY A 36 -19.34 36.99 15.92
N SER A 37 -20.60 36.99 16.36
CA SER A 37 -21.61 36.00 15.97
C SER A 37 -22.38 36.42 14.72
N GLY A 38 -23.00 35.48 14.02
CA GLY A 38 -23.83 35.79 12.85
C GLY A 38 -23.05 36.12 11.58
N ASN A 39 -21.83 35.61 11.44
CA ASN A 39 -20.95 35.85 10.30
C ASN A 39 -20.67 34.57 9.49
N LEU A 40 -19.93 34.71 8.40
CA LEU A 40 -19.52 33.63 7.49
C LEU A 40 -20.72 32.95 6.86
N GLY A 41 -21.55 33.74 6.17
CA GLY A 41 -22.75 33.25 5.51
C GLY A 41 -23.91 32.97 6.47
N ALA A 42 -23.86 33.37 7.74
CA ALA A 42 -24.97 33.15 8.68
C ALA A 42 -26.07 34.24 8.58
N ALA A 43 -27.30 33.90 8.97
CA ALA A 43 -28.41 34.85 8.94
C ALA A 43 -29.50 34.64 10.00
N ILE A 44 -30.08 35.77 10.44
CA ILE A 44 -31.37 35.84 11.15
C ILE A 44 -32.36 36.67 10.32
N GLY A 45 -33.50 36.09 9.94
CA GLY A 45 -34.57 36.86 9.27
C GLY A 45 -34.24 37.36 7.85
N GLY A 46 -33.20 36.80 7.22
CA GLY A 46 -32.63 37.30 5.97
C GLY A 46 -31.82 36.25 5.20
N LEU A 47 -30.82 36.69 4.44
CA LEU A 47 -29.92 35.82 3.65
C LEU A 47 -28.45 36.16 3.91
N GLY A 48 -27.68 35.20 4.38
CA GLY A 48 -26.22 35.26 4.44
C GLY A 48 -25.65 34.28 3.42
N LEU A 49 -24.70 34.72 2.62
CA LEU A 49 -24.00 33.85 1.67
C LEU A 49 -22.52 34.18 1.63
N LEU A 50 -21.69 33.18 1.88
CA LEU A 50 -20.27 33.18 1.53
C LEU A 50 -20.10 32.15 0.41
N TYR A 51 -19.53 32.59 -0.71
CA TYR A 51 -19.20 31.74 -1.84
C TYR A 51 -17.70 31.86 -2.12
N ASP A 52 -16.99 30.75 -2.03
CA ASP A 52 -15.61 30.59 -2.50
C ASP A 52 -15.59 29.60 -3.67
N GLU A 53 -14.67 29.79 -4.61
CA GLU A 53 -14.59 28.99 -5.84
C GLU A 53 -13.33 28.12 -5.90
N LYS A 54 -12.21 28.53 -5.29
CA LYS A 54 -10.94 27.78 -5.30
C LYS A 54 -9.99 28.29 -4.23
N GLY A 55 -9.37 27.39 -3.49
CA GLY A 55 -8.30 27.75 -2.57
C GLY A 55 -7.93 26.58 -1.69
N ASN A 56 -7.13 26.80 -0.66
CA ASN A 56 -7.20 25.97 0.54
C ASN A 56 -7.45 26.94 1.68
N ASP A 57 -8.68 26.97 2.15
CA ASP A 57 -9.25 28.06 2.89
C ASP A 57 -9.43 27.71 4.36
N THR A 58 -9.53 28.76 5.19
CA THR A 58 -9.88 28.59 6.60
C THR A 58 -11.04 29.48 6.98
N TYR A 59 -12.15 28.85 7.34
CA TYR A 59 -13.37 29.47 7.85
C TYR A 59 -13.44 29.33 9.36
N LYS A 60 -13.14 30.41 10.08
CA LYS A 60 -13.09 30.41 11.54
C LYS A 60 -14.14 31.32 12.14
N GLY A 61 -15.19 30.71 12.68
CA GLY A 61 -16.29 31.35 13.39
C GLY A 61 -16.30 31.07 14.89
N ILE A 62 -17.18 31.77 15.60
CA ILE A 62 -17.47 31.49 17.02
C ILE A 62 -18.79 30.74 17.14
N SER A 63 -19.85 31.39 17.64
CA SER A 63 -21.20 30.84 17.71
C SER A 63 -22.09 31.42 16.62
N PHE A 64 -23.07 30.63 16.15
CA PHE A 64 -24.03 31.08 15.15
C PHE A 64 -23.35 31.65 13.90
N SER A 65 -22.49 30.85 13.28
CA SER A 65 -21.64 31.24 12.15
C SER A 65 -21.62 30.16 11.08
N ILE A 66 -20.84 30.35 10.00
CA ILE A 66 -20.54 29.34 8.98
C ILE A 66 -21.84 28.68 8.47
N GLY A 67 -22.58 29.42 7.65
CA GLY A 67 -23.83 28.94 7.06
C GLY A 67 -24.92 28.63 8.09
N ALA A 68 -25.01 29.34 9.22
CA ALA A 68 -26.08 29.16 10.20
C ALA A 68 -27.34 29.99 9.86
N GLY A 69 -28.54 29.44 10.03
CA GLY A 69 -29.81 30.11 9.70
C GLY A 69 -30.85 30.09 10.82
N CYS A 70 -31.56 31.19 11.02
CA CYS A 70 -32.72 31.32 11.92
C CYS A 70 -33.75 32.28 11.31
N PHE A 71 -35.01 31.88 11.14
CA PHE A 71 -36.01 32.66 10.39
C PHE A 71 -35.54 33.14 9.00
N GLY A 72 -34.52 32.50 8.43
CA GLY A 72 -33.75 32.98 7.30
C GLY A 72 -32.76 31.92 6.84
N VAL A 73 -31.99 32.25 5.81
CA VAL A 73 -31.13 31.29 5.12
C VAL A 73 -29.67 31.71 5.30
N GLY A 74 -28.87 30.82 5.87
CA GLY A 74 -27.42 30.98 5.94
C GLY A 74 -26.72 29.93 5.07
N LEU A 75 -25.83 30.37 4.19
CA LEU A 75 -25.14 29.52 3.23
C LEU A 75 -23.64 29.80 3.24
N LEU A 76 -22.86 28.74 3.28
CA LEU A 76 -21.47 28.74 2.83
C LEU A 76 -21.36 27.76 1.66
N VAL A 77 -20.80 28.21 0.54
CA VAL A 77 -20.52 27.37 -0.62
C VAL A 77 -19.02 27.45 -0.89
N ASP A 78 -18.34 26.31 -0.76
CA ASP A 78 -16.98 26.11 -1.26
C ASP A 78 -17.03 25.12 -2.42
N ARG A 79 -16.07 25.18 -3.33
CA ARG A 79 -16.08 24.43 -4.58
C ARG A 79 -14.88 23.53 -4.77
N GLU A 80 -13.71 23.96 -4.32
CA GLU A 80 -12.44 23.26 -4.52
C GLU A 80 -11.46 23.69 -3.43
N GLY A 81 -10.95 22.74 -2.65
CA GLY A 81 -9.88 23.06 -1.72
C GLY A 81 -9.45 21.93 -0.82
N ASN A 82 -8.77 22.26 0.27
CA ASN A 82 -8.61 21.37 1.42
C ASN A 82 -8.74 22.28 2.64
N ASP A 83 -9.95 22.35 3.16
CA ASP A 83 -10.44 23.52 3.86
C ASP A 83 -10.69 23.22 5.34
N PHE A 84 -10.54 24.26 6.15
CA PHE A 84 -10.75 24.17 7.60
C PHE A 84 -11.99 24.95 8.00
N TYR A 85 -13.04 24.23 8.41
CA TYR A 85 -14.24 24.79 9.01
C TYR A 85 -14.17 24.70 10.52
N ILE A 86 -13.89 25.82 11.19
CA ILE A 86 -13.65 25.86 12.64
C ILE A 86 -14.70 26.73 13.31
N ALA A 87 -15.50 26.16 14.20
CA ALA A 87 -16.50 26.91 14.97
C ALA A 87 -16.67 26.41 16.39
N ASN A 88 -17.33 27.19 17.23
CA ASN A 88 -17.63 26.80 18.61
C ASN A 88 -18.94 26.03 18.74
N SER A 89 -20.05 26.67 18.37
CA SER A 89 -21.38 26.08 18.52
C SER A 89 -22.44 26.73 17.62
N TYR A 90 -23.54 26.02 17.37
CA TYR A 90 -24.67 26.52 16.56
C TYR A 90 -24.23 26.98 15.15
N SER A 91 -23.29 26.29 14.55
CA SER A 91 -22.55 26.74 13.36
C SER A 91 -22.38 25.59 12.36
N GLN A 92 -21.72 25.82 11.23
CA GLN A 92 -21.42 24.79 10.24
C GLN A 92 -22.69 24.13 9.69
N GLY A 93 -23.47 24.90 8.94
CA GLY A 93 -24.74 24.43 8.38
C GLY A 93 -25.83 24.22 9.43
N PHE A 94 -25.86 25.06 10.48
CA PHE A 94 -26.82 24.92 11.58
C PHE A 94 -28.16 25.59 11.28
N GLY A 95 -29.27 24.85 11.46
CA GLY A 95 -30.63 25.35 11.25
C GLY A 95 -31.43 25.52 12.54
N MET A 96 -31.65 26.76 12.99
CA MET A 96 -32.54 27.08 14.09
C MET A 96 -33.98 27.32 13.60
N THR A 97 -34.96 27.43 14.51
CA THR A 97 -36.36 27.84 14.28
C THR A 97 -36.62 28.58 12.95
N GLN A 98 -37.36 27.94 12.04
CA GLN A 98 -37.72 28.45 10.70
C GLN A 98 -36.54 28.90 9.81
N GLY A 99 -35.32 28.52 10.16
CA GLY A 99 -34.12 28.82 9.42
C GLY A 99 -33.61 27.62 8.63
N VAL A 100 -32.84 27.92 7.59
CA VAL A 100 -32.06 26.94 6.83
C VAL A 100 -30.60 27.32 6.97
N GLY A 101 -29.80 26.45 7.55
CA GLY A 101 -28.35 26.55 7.53
C GLY A 101 -27.76 25.49 6.62
N CYS A 102 -26.82 25.85 5.75
CA CYS A 102 -26.20 24.93 4.81
C CYS A 102 -24.71 25.24 4.61
N ILE A 103 -23.90 24.19 4.60
CA ILE A 103 -22.62 24.17 3.87
C ILE A 103 -22.83 23.35 2.61
N VAL A 104 -22.31 23.82 1.50
CA VAL A 104 -22.14 23.04 0.27
C VAL A 104 -20.65 23.06 -0.05
N ASP A 105 -20.01 21.92 0.12
CA ASP A 105 -18.66 21.67 -0.37
C ASP A 105 -18.76 20.67 -1.53
N ASN A 106 -17.88 20.80 -2.51
CA ASN A 106 -17.90 19.99 -3.71
C ASN A 106 -16.72 19.03 -3.80
N LYS A 107 -15.56 19.41 -3.25
CA LYS A 107 -14.32 18.66 -3.44
C LYS A 107 -13.20 19.19 -2.56
N GLY A 108 -12.63 18.31 -1.77
CA GLY A 108 -11.46 18.62 -0.96
C GLY A 108 -11.18 17.54 0.07
N ASN A 109 -10.04 17.61 0.76
CA ASN A 109 -9.89 16.86 2.00
C ASN A 109 -10.07 17.85 3.14
N ASP A 110 -11.28 17.92 3.65
CA ASP A 110 -11.75 19.02 4.47
C ASP A 110 -11.86 18.63 5.94
N SER A 111 -11.81 19.64 6.80
CA SER A 111 -11.76 19.47 8.24
C SER A 111 -12.82 20.33 8.93
N TYR A 112 -13.90 19.68 9.33
CA TYR A 112 -14.98 20.26 10.13
C TYR A 112 -14.67 20.06 11.62
N LEU A 113 -14.12 21.10 12.24
CA LEU A 113 -13.58 21.07 13.58
C LEU A 113 -14.37 21.95 14.55
N ILE A 114 -14.50 21.47 15.79
CA ILE A 114 -15.15 22.21 16.87
C ILE A 114 -14.15 22.71 17.90
N ASP A 115 -14.11 24.03 18.10
CA ASP A 115 -13.42 24.72 19.20
C ASP A 115 -14.40 24.93 20.37
N SER A 116 -14.81 23.81 20.98
CA SER A 116 -15.80 23.74 22.05
C SER A 116 -15.42 24.57 23.27
N ARG A 117 -16.36 25.38 23.81
CA ARG A 117 -16.14 26.20 25.02
C ARG A 117 -17.22 26.10 26.09
N SER A 118 -18.32 25.41 25.80
CA SER A 118 -19.49 25.32 26.69
C SER A 118 -19.68 23.88 27.16
N LEU A 119 -19.36 23.60 28.43
CA LEU A 119 -19.58 22.27 29.03
C LEU A 119 -21.08 21.96 29.14
N ASP A 120 -21.44 20.70 28.89
CA ASP A 120 -22.80 20.19 29.13
C ASP A 120 -22.96 19.69 30.58
N ILE A 121 -22.86 20.62 31.53
CA ILE A 121 -22.81 20.37 33.00
C ILE A 121 -24.04 19.58 33.52
N GLY A 122 -25.11 19.43 32.72
CA GLY A 122 -26.27 18.61 33.06
C GLY A 122 -26.12 17.12 32.73
N ARG A 123 -25.22 16.75 31.81
CA ARG A 123 -24.98 15.35 31.39
C ARG A 123 -23.59 14.87 31.77
N TYR A 124 -22.57 15.71 31.59
CA TYR A 124 -21.17 15.37 31.78
C TYR A 124 -20.38 16.56 32.36
N ASN A 125 -19.28 16.28 33.06
CA ASN A 125 -18.42 17.32 33.62
C ASN A 125 -17.16 17.58 32.78
N ASP A 126 -16.97 16.84 31.69
CA ASP A 126 -15.79 16.82 30.83
C ASP A 126 -16.11 16.84 29.32
N HIS A 127 -17.39 17.03 28.95
CA HIS A 127 -17.85 17.11 27.56
C HIS A 127 -18.61 18.40 27.26
N TYR A 128 -18.58 18.82 26.00
CA TYR A 128 -19.01 20.13 25.52
C TYR A 128 -20.15 20.06 24.50
N VAL A 129 -20.93 21.13 24.43
CA VAL A 129 -22.00 21.31 23.44
C VAL A 129 -21.44 21.86 22.14
N SER A 130 -21.73 21.18 21.02
CA SER A 130 -21.41 21.61 19.67
C SER A 130 -22.63 22.20 18.95
N MET A 131 -23.69 21.43 18.68
CA MET A 131 -24.81 21.84 17.83
C MET A 131 -24.36 22.33 16.44
N CYS A 132 -23.42 21.61 15.84
CA CYS A 132 -22.80 21.97 14.56
C CYS A 132 -22.88 20.83 13.54
N GLN A 133 -22.42 21.09 12.32
CA GLN A 133 -22.29 20.09 11.25
C GLN A 133 -23.65 19.56 10.81
N GLY A 134 -24.42 20.42 10.16
CA GLY A 134 -25.74 20.07 9.63
C GLY A 134 -26.79 19.85 10.71
N TYR A 135 -26.64 20.46 11.89
CA TYR A 135 -27.54 20.21 13.03
C TYR A 135 -28.80 21.08 12.98
N GLY A 136 -29.97 20.48 13.25
CA GLY A 136 -31.25 21.19 13.32
C GLY A 136 -31.76 21.40 14.76
N LEU A 137 -32.20 22.60 15.14
CA LEU A 137 -32.69 22.90 16.50
C LEU A 137 -33.99 23.72 16.54
N GLY A 138 -34.98 23.23 17.29
CA GLY A 138 -36.16 23.98 17.70
C GLY A 138 -36.09 24.50 19.14
N LEU A 139 -36.76 25.63 19.38
CA LEU A 139 -36.83 26.22 20.72
C LEU A 139 -37.94 25.55 21.53
N ARG A 140 -37.61 24.49 22.25
CA ARG A 140 -38.56 23.76 23.11
C ARG A 140 -39.07 24.60 24.28
N PRO A 141 -40.38 24.53 24.64
CA PRO A 141 -41.47 23.86 23.94
C PRO A 141 -42.21 24.74 22.91
N PHE A 142 -41.67 25.91 22.58
CA PHE A 142 -42.41 27.00 21.95
C PHE A 142 -42.47 26.94 20.43
N TYR A 143 -41.36 26.64 19.75
CA TYR A 143 -41.27 26.75 18.29
C TYR A 143 -40.60 25.52 17.68
N ALA A 144 -41.13 25.07 16.54
CA ALA A 144 -40.49 24.06 15.70
C ALA A 144 -39.15 24.56 15.16
N GLY A 145 -38.23 23.66 14.88
CA GLY A 145 -36.87 24.02 14.49
C GLY A 145 -36.69 24.36 13.02
N GLY A 146 -35.43 24.39 12.62
CA GLY A 146 -35.00 24.64 11.24
C GLY A 146 -34.47 23.38 10.56
N ILE A 147 -33.81 23.63 9.43
CA ILE A 147 -33.13 22.63 8.62
C ILE A 147 -31.63 22.96 8.65
N GLY A 148 -30.82 22.06 9.21
CA GLY A 148 -29.36 22.13 9.13
C GLY A 148 -28.83 21.12 8.12
N LEU A 149 -27.88 21.51 7.27
CA LEU A 149 -27.34 20.69 6.19
C LEU A 149 -25.82 20.85 6.04
N ILE A 150 -25.14 19.74 5.79
CA ILE A 150 -23.90 19.70 5.02
C ILE A 150 -24.17 18.86 3.77
N ILE A 151 -23.78 19.39 2.62
CA ILE A 151 -23.75 18.66 1.35
C ILE A 151 -22.31 18.69 0.90
N GLU A 152 -21.63 17.57 1.01
CA GLU A 152 -20.23 17.38 0.64
C GLU A 152 -20.16 16.64 -0.72
N GLY A 153 -19.03 16.76 -1.42
CA GLY A 153 -18.71 16.08 -2.66
C GLY A 153 -17.67 14.98 -2.50
N ASP A 154 -16.51 15.15 -3.15
CA ASP A 154 -15.47 14.12 -3.17
C ASP A 154 -14.26 14.53 -2.32
N GLY A 155 -13.83 13.68 -1.39
CA GLY A 155 -12.50 13.67 -0.79
C GLY A 155 -12.47 13.19 0.66
N ASN A 156 -11.29 13.09 1.28
CA ASN A 156 -11.16 12.41 2.58
C ASN A 156 -11.29 13.39 3.75
N ASP A 157 -12.46 13.40 4.37
CA ASP A 157 -12.91 14.42 5.27
C ASP A 157 -12.86 14.03 6.74
N ILE A 158 -12.76 15.05 7.60
CA ILE A 158 -12.77 14.89 9.04
C ILE A 158 -13.91 15.70 9.65
N TYR A 159 -14.90 14.99 10.16
CA TYR A 159 -16.00 15.55 10.94
C TYR A 159 -15.75 15.29 12.41
N ASN A 160 -15.50 16.35 13.19
CA ASN A 160 -15.22 16.23 14.62
C ASN A 160 -16.18 17.06 15.47
N THR A 161 -17.06 16.41 16.23
CA THR A 161 -17.99 17.03 17.19
C THR A 161 -17.91 16.36 18.55
N ASP A 162 -18.43 17.04 19.58
CA ASP A 162 -18.60 16.44 20.91
C ASP A 162 -20.08 16.06 21.10
N ILE A 163 -20.86 16.83 21.86
CA ILE A 163 -22.29 16.58 22.04
C ILE A 163 -23.12 17.43 21.07
N PHE A 164 -24.04 16.77 20.36
CA PHE A 164 -24.92 17.32 19.33
C PHE A 164 -24.16 17.72 18.06
N GLY A 165 -24.23 16.91 17.02
CA GLY A 165 -23.63 17.29 15.75
C GLY A 165 -23.95 16.32 14.60
N GLN A 166 -23.23 16.45 13.50
CA GLN A 166 -23.15 15.46 12.43
C GLN A 166 -24.53 14.98 11.92
N GLY A 167 -25.32 15.90 11.36
CA GLY A 167 -26.64 15.59 10.81
C GLY A 167 -27.67 15.21 11.88
N GLY A 168 -27.41 15.51 13.15
CA GLY A 168 -28.36 15.31 14.24
C GLY A 168 -29.42 16.41 14.33
N ALA A 169 -30.49 16.17 15.08
CA ALA A 169 -31.57 17.14 15.21
C ALA A 169 -32.29 17.07 16.57
N TYR A 170 -32.73 18.24 17.06
CA TYR A 170 -33.45 18.38 18.32
C TYR A 170 -34.70 19.26 18.17
N TRP A 171 -35.86 18.73 18.56
CA TRP A 171 -37.16 19.42 18.65
C TRP A 171 -37.74 19.92 17.31
N TYR A 172 -38.56 19.07 16.66
CA TYR A 172 -39.29 19.41 15.42
C TYR A 172 -38.40 20.06 14.33
N SER A 173 -37.19 19.56 14.18
CA SER A 173 -36.18 20.05 13.24
C SER A 173 -35.72 18.93 12.31
N LEU A 174 -34.99 19.32 11.26
CA LEU A 174 -34.24 18.41 10.39
C LEU A 174 -32.75 18.76 10.47
N GLY A 175 -31.91 17.75 10.66
CA GLY A 175 -30.47 17.83 10.47
C GLY A 175 -30.04 16.78 9.46
N ALA A 176 -29.11 17.11 8.57
CA ALA A 176 -28.56 16.14 7.63
C ALA A 176 -27.10 16.41 7.26
N ILE A 177 -26.37 15.32 7.01
CA ILE A 177 -25.15 15.31 6.20
C ILE A 177 -25.40 14.40 5.00
N VAL A 178 -24.99 14.85 3.82
CA VAL A 178 -24.93 14.05 2.62
C VAL A 178 -23.52 14.19 2.06
N ASP A 179 -22.74 13.12 2.13
CA ASP A 179 -21.37 13.01 1.65
C ASP A 179 -21.36 12.14 0.39
N LYS A 180 -20.70 12.56 -0.70
CA LYS A 180 -20.75 11.80 -1.97
C LYS A 180 -19.61 10.81 -2.10
N GLY A 181 -18.51 11.00 -1.38
CA GLY A 181 -17.52 9.96 -1.24
C GLY A 181 -16.16 10.46 -0.80
N GLY A 182 -15.39 9.55 -0.22
CA GLY A 182 -14.19 9.91 0.51
C GLY A 182 -13.60 8.71 1.21
N HIS A 183 -12.80 8.95 2.23
CA HIS A 183 -12.45 7.94 3.23
C HIS A 183 -12.48 8.67 4.56
N ASP A 184 -13.67 8.77 5.11
CA ASP A 184 -14.07 9.86 5.97
C ASP A 184 -14.06 9.45 7.43
N LYS A 185 -13.93 10.46 8.29
CA LYS A 185 -13.85 10.26 9.73
C LYS A 185 -14.93 11.04 10.41
N TYR A 186 -15.97 10.32 10.83
CA TYR A 186 -17.04 10.84 11.64
C TYR A 186 -16.75 10.57 13.12
N ASN A 187 -16.16 11.54 13.80
CA ASN A 187 -15.91 11.47 15.24
C ASN A 187 -16.91 12.36 16.00
N GLY A 188 -17.84 11.73 16.72
CA GLY A 188 -18.77 12.40 17.62
C GLY A 188 -18.70 11.81 19.03
N TYR A 189 -19.19 12.52 20.05
CA TYR A 189 -19.41 11.90 21.35
C TYR A 189 -20.84 11.40 21.50
N GLN A 190 -21.84 12.28 21.46
CA GLN A 190 -23.24 11.89 21.69
C GLN A 190 -24.21 12.72 20.87
N TYR A 191 -25.36 12.12 20.47
CA TYR A 191 -26.38 12.80 19.68
C TYR A 191 -25.85 13.28 18.32
N SER A 192 -25.15 12.38 17.63
CA SER A 192 -24.42 12.64 16.39
C SER A 192 -24.75 11.61 15.31
N GLN A 193 -24.23 11.80 14.10
CA GLN A 193 -24.28 10.80 13.02
C GLN A 193 -25.72 10.39 12.67
N GLY A 194 -26.52 11.38 12.29
CA GLY A 194 -27.92 11.16 11.89
C GLY A 194 -28.86 10.81 13.05
N ALA A 195 -28.60 11.31 14.26
CA ALA A 195 -29.48 11.08 15.41
C ALA A 195 -30.68 12.04 15.42
N GLY A 196 -31.89 11.51 15.58
CA GLY A 196 -33.11 12.31 15.74
C GLY A 196 -33.58 12.35 17.19
N ILE A 197 -33.76 13.54 17.77
CA ILE A 197 -34.12 13.73 19.18
C ILE A 197 -35.39 14.58 19.34
N HIS A 198 -36.34 14.11 20.15
CA HIS A 198 -37.57 14.83 20.50
C HIS A 198 -38.38 15.27 19.27
N LEU A 199 -39.00 14.33 18.55
CA LEU A 199 -39.83 14.60 17.35
C LEU A 199 -39.05 15.24 16.19
N ALA A 200 -37.71 15.17 16.21
CA ALA A 200 -36.85 15.67 15.14
C ALA A 200 -36.33 14.53 14.26
N VAL A 201 -35.83 14.91 13.09
CA VAL A 201 -35.30 14.00 12.07
C VAL A 201 -33.81 14.28 11.90
N GLY A 202 -32.96 13.30 12.21
CA GLY A 202 -31.53 13.33 11.94
C GLY A 202 -31.17 12.34 10.84
N LEU A 203 -30.34 12.76 9.89
CA LEU A 203 -29.92 11.95 8.74
C LEU A 203 -28.41 12.06 8.53
N LEU A 204 -27.76 10.94 8.21
CA LEU A 204 -26.42 10.92 7.64
C LEU A 204 -26.44 9.95 6.47
N LYS A 205 -26.06 10.44 5.29
CA LYS A 205 -25.95 9.65 4.08
C LYS A 205 -24.53 9.75 3.54
N ASP A 206 -23.82 8.62 3.54
CA ASP A 206 -22.55 8.43 2.83
C ASP A 206 -22.78 7.54 1.60
N TYR A 207 -22.04 7.79 0.52
CA TYR A 207 -22.18 7.12 -0.77
C TYR A 207 -21.00 6.25 -1.19
N ASP A 208 -19.78 6.51 -0.72
CA ASP A 208 -18.58 5.79 -1.18
C ASP A 208 -17.38 6.08 -0.28
N GLY A 209 -16.70 5.07 0.24
CA GLY A 209 -15.47 5.31 0.99
C GLY A 209 -15.09 4.19 1.91
N TRP A 210 -13.95 4.29 2.60
CA TRP A 210 -13.60 3.37 3.69
C TRP A 210 -13.61 4.19 4.97
N ASP A 211 -14.78 4.24 5.58
CA ASP A 211 -15.15 5.28 6.52
C ASP A 211 -15.08 4.80 7.97
N PHE A 212 -14.91 5.77 8.86
CA PHE A 212 -14.77 5.53 10.29
C PHE A 212 -15.81 6.34 11.06
N TYR A 213 -16.80 5.62 11.59
CA TYR A 213 -17.85 6.17 12.42
C TYR A 213 -17.57 5.88 13.89
N GLN A 214 -17.24 6.90 14.67
CA GLN A 214 -16.99 6.78 16.10
C GLN A 214 -17.97 7.61 16.92
N SER A 215 -18.60 6.98 17.92
CA SER A 215 -19.47 7.66 18.89
C SER A 215 -19.43 7.03 20.28
N ASN A 216 -19.93 7.74 21.30
CA ASN A 216 -20.33 7.14 22.58
C ASN A 216 -21.76 6.61 22.47
N GLY A 217 -22.76 7.45 22.26
CA GLY A 217 -24.12 6.91 22.13
C GLY A 217 -25.16 7.86 21.63
N VAL A 218 -26.38 7.34 21.46
CA VAL A 218 -27.48 8.08 20.80
C VAL A 218 -27.00 8.64 19.46
N SER A 219 -26.31 7.81 18.68
CA SER A 219 -25.68 8.19 17.41
C SER A 219 -25.88 7.10 16.35
N GLN A 220 -25.32 7.28 15.15
CA GLN A 220 -25.34 6.27 14.07
C GLN A 220 -26.77 5.84 13.75
N GLY A 221 -27.59 6.82 13.39
CA GLY A 221 -28.99 6.62 13.04
C GLY A 221 -29.90 6.32 14.24
N CYS A 222 -29.55 6.77 15.45
CA CYS A 222 -30.40 6.55 16.62
C CYS A 222 -31.63 7.47 16.64
N GLY A 223 -32.81 6.90 16.90
CA GLY A 223 -34.03 7.66 17.18
C GLY A 223 -34.31 7.75 18.68
N HIS A 224 -34.45 8.96 19.22
CA HIS A 224 -34.71 9.19 20.64
C HIS A 224 -35.93 10.09 20.92
N ASP A 225 -36.81 9.66 21.83
CA ASP A 225 -37.97 10.44 22.29
C ASP A 225 -38.87 10.89 21.13
N PHE A 226 -39.49 9.93 20.42
CA PHE A 226 -40.23 10.14 19.16
C PHE A 226 -39.40 10.71 18.00
N GLY A 227 -38.09 10.83 18.15
CA GLY A 227 -37.20 11.22 17.05
C GLY A 227 -36.99 10.10 16.04
N TYR A 228 -36.68 10.49 14.80
CA TYR A 228 -36.28 9.60 13.71
C TYR A 228 -34.81 9.83 13.41
N GLY A 229 -33.99 8.79 13.55
CA GLY A 229 -32.59 8.80 13.17
C GLY A 229 -32.32 7.81 12.05
N MET A 230 -31.48 8.21 11.08
CA MET A 230 -31.00 7.32 10.03
C MET A 230 -29.54 7.60 9.71
N LEU A 231 -28.73 6.54 9.70
CA LEU A 231 -27.44 6.50 9.05
C LEU A 231 -27.56 5.52 7.89
N TRP A 232 -27.13 5.92 6.71
CA TRP A 232 -27.14 5.06 5.53
C TRP A 232 -25.82 5.20 4.79
N ASP A 233 -25.04 4.14 4.77
CA ASP A 233 -23.83 3.97 3.99
C ASP A 233 -24.15 3.15 2.72
N VAL A 234 -23.53 3.45 1.58
CA VAL A 234 -23.73 2.66 0.35
C VAL A 234 -22.59 1.69 0.10
N LYS A 235 -21.34 2.11 0.27
CA LYS A 235 -20.19 1.34 -0.19
C LYS A 235 -19.00 1.62 0.67
N GLY A 236 -18.31 0.55 1.06
CA GLY A 236 -17.03 0.74 1.68
C GLY A 236 -16.42 -0.51 2.26
N ASN A 237 -15.48 -0.32 3.17
CA ASN A 237 -15.06 -1.35 4.12
C ASN A 237 -14.96 -0.61 5.45
N ASP A 238 -16.12 -0.37 6.04
CA ASP A 238 -16.37 0.68 7.00
C ASP A 238 -16.23 0.19 8.42
N ASN A 239 -16.00 1.13 9.34
CA ASN A 239 -15.79 0.82 10.74
C ASN A 239 -16.71 1.66 11.62
N TYR A 240 -17.69 0.98 12.23
CA TYR A 240 -18.66 1.56 13.14
C TYR A 240 -18.33 1.21 14.59
N SER A 241 -17.98 2.22 15.39
CA SER A 241 -17.67 2.06 16.82
C SER A 241 -18.58 2.92 17.69
N ALA A 242 -19.29 2.28 18.62
CA ALA A 242 -20.16 2.95 19.58
C ALA A 242 -20.05 2.39 21.01
N TYR A 243 -20.47 3.14 22.03
CA TYR A 243 -20.67 2.60 23.37
C TYR A 243 -22.07 1.97 23.53
N SER A 244 -23.15 2.73 23.31
CA SER A 244 -24.54 2.29 23.54
C SER A 244 -25.55 3.10 22.72
N LEU A 245 -26.80 2.63 22.55
CA LEU A 245 -27.87 3.38 21.87
C LEU A 245 -27.46 3.94 20.49
N SER A 246 -26.80 3.12 19.69
CA SER A 246 -26.33 3.48 18.35
C SER A 246 -26.55 2.30 17.40
N GLN A 247 -26.14 2.46 16.14
CA GLN A 247 -26.26 1.45 15.09
C GLN A 247 -27.75 1.11 14.85
N GLY A 248 -28.53 2.14 14.53
CA GLY A 248 -29.96 2.00 14.24
C GLY A 248 -30.85 1.72 15.45
N ALA A 249 -30.42 2.07 16.67
CA ALA A 249 -31.24 1.88 17.87
C ALA A 249 -32.38 2.91 17.95
N GLY A 250 -33.60 2.46 18.26
CA GLY A 250 -34.70 3.30 18.71
C GLY A 250 -34.86 3.24 20.23
N ASN A 251 -34.96 4.39 20.91
CA ASN A 251 -35.13 4.46 22.35
C ASN A 251 -36.15 5.52 22.78
N ALA A 252 -36.98 5.20 23.77
CA ALA A 252 -38.06 6.06 24.23
C ALA A 252 -38.93 6.48 23.04
N ASP A 253 -39.57 5.52 22.37
CA ASP A 253 -40.56 5.79 21.33
C ASP A 253 -39.99 6.37 20.02
N GLY A 254 -38.66 6.44 19.91
CA GLY A 254 -37.96 6.83 18.68
C GLY A 254 -37.81 5.70 17.66
N ILE A 255 -37.49 6.08 16.42
CA ILE A 255 -37.23 5.18 15.31
C ILE A 255 -35.77 5.35 14.90
N GLY A 256 -34.96 4.32 15.07
CA GLY A 256 -33.57 4.30 14.63
C GLY A 256 -33.36 3.33 13.48
N ILE A 257 -32.55 3.74 12.51
CA ILE A 257 -32.20 2.95 11.33
C ILE A 257 -30.71 3.12 11.01
N LEU A 258 -30.01 2.00 10.86
CA LEU A 258 -28.71 1.93 10.18
C LEU A 258 -28.86 1.02 8.97
N ILE A 259 -28.39 1.48 7.82
CA ILE A 259 -28.27 0.69 6.60
C ILE A 259 -26.83 0.80 6.12
N ASP A 260 -26.19 -0.35 5.92
CA ASP A 260 -24.98 -0.51 5.14
C ASP A 260 -25.32 -1.38 3.92
N GLU A 261 -25.00 -0.93 2.71
CA GLU A 261 -25.38 -1.63 1.48
C GLU A 261 -24.31 -2.56 0.92
N SER A 262 -23.02 -2.30 1.16
CA SER A 262 -21.96 -3.15 0.65
C SER A 262 -20.60 -2.87 1.27
N GLY A 263 -19.86 -3.93 1.55
CA GLY A 263 -18.52 -3.80 2.07
C GLY A 263 -18.03 -5.03 2.79
N VAL A 264 -16.90 -4.90 3.47
CA VAL A 264 -16.41 -5.85 4.46
C VAL A 264 -16.17 -5.05 5.74
N ASP A 265 -17.18 -5.04 6.58
CA ASP A 265 -17.39 -3.98 7.55
C ASP A 265 -17.12 -4.43 8.99
N GLY A 266 -16.90 -3.44 9.85
CA GLY A 266 -16.54 -3.63 11.25
C GLY A 266 -17.54 -2.96 12.18
N TYR A 267 -18.34 -3.74 12.90
CA TYR A 267 -19.34 -3.25 13.86
C TYR A 267 -18.95 -3.53 15.30
N LEU A 268 -18.47 -2.49 15.99
CA LEU A 268 -18.05 -2.53 17.39
C LEU A 268 -19.03 -1.80 18.30
N ASN A 269 -19.48 -2.48 19.37
CA ASN A 269 -20.15 -1.80 20.48
C ASN A 269 -19.80 -2.39 21.84
N LYS A 270 -19.86 -1.55 22.89
CA LYS A 270 -19.58 -1.95 24.28
C LYS A 270 -20.82 -2.39 25.06
N PHE A 271 -22.00 -1.95 24.65
CA PHE A 271 -23.28 -2.29 25.30
C PHE A 271 -24.28 -2.86 24.28
N PRO A 272 -24.08 -4.11 23.81
CA PRO A 272 -24.88 -4.72 22.75
C PRO A 272 -26.37 -4.87 23.05
N GLN A 273 -26.78 -4.76 24.33
CA GLN A 273 -28.17 -4.94 24.74
C GLN A 273 -29.11 -3.81 24.29
N ASN A 274 -28.56 -2.69 23.83
CA ASN A 274 -29.35 -1.55 23.36
C ASN A 274 -28.81 -0.88 22.08
N THR A 275 -28.01 -1.60 21.30
CA THR A 275 -27.49 -1.18 19.98
C THR A 275 -28.00 -2.14 18.90
N ARG A 276 -27.56 -1.94 17.64
CA ARG A 276 -27.80 -2.89 16.53
C ARG A 276 -29.28 -3.16 16.33
N GLY A 277 -29.99 -2.10 15.98
CA GLY A 277 -31.41 -2.18 15.69
C GLY A 277 -32.27 -2.42 16.91
N TYR A 278 -31.87 -2.00 18.12
CA TYR A 278 -32.67 -2.14 19.34
C TYR A 278 -33.98 -1.34 19.32
N GLY A 279 -35.09 -1.90 19.80
CA GLY A 279 -36.39 -1.25 19.95
C GLY A 279 -37.28 -1.95 20.99
N ASN A 280 -37.92 -1.18 21.87
CA ASN A 280 -38.73 -1.74 22.96
C ASN A 280 -40.01 -0.94 23.27
N PRO A 281 -41.03 -1.60 23.85
CA PRO A 281 -42.15 -0.91 24.49
C PRO A 281 -41.67 -0.01 25.62
N ARG A 282 -42.11 1.26 25.63
CA ARG A 282 -41.81 2.23 26.68
C ARG A 282 -42.92 3.28 26.73
N ARG A 283 -43.24 3.81 27.92
CA ARG A 283 -44.23 4.92 28.11
C ARG A 283 -45.56 4.76 27.37
N GLU A 284 -46.13 3.56 27.35
CA GLU A 284 -47.40 3.23 26.66
C GLU A 284 -47.32 3.22 25.12
N TYR A 285 -46.16 3.55 24.55
CA TYR A 285 -45.79 3.39 23.14
C TYR A 285 -44.62 2.38 23.04
N GLY A 286 -43.76 2.55 22.04
CA GLY A 286 -42.44 1.95 22.02
C GLY A 286 -41.63 2.35 20.79
N SER A 287 -40.37 1.97 20.82
CA SER A 287 -39.38 2.32 19.81
C SER A 287 -39.17 1.23 18.77
N ILE A 288 -38.74 1.63 17.59
CA ILE A 288 -38.34 0.74 16.49
C ILE A 288 -36.85 0.90 16.27
N GLY A 289 -36.14 -0.22 16.19
CA GLY A 289 -34.74 -0.23 15.76
C GLY A 289 -34.55 -1.13 14.55
N VAL A 290 -33.77 -0.65 13.58
CA VAL A 290 -33.41 -1.41 12.38
C VAL A 290 -31.91 -1.32 12.18
N PHE A 291 -31.25 -2.46 12.17
CA PHE A 291 -29.89 -2.61 11.68
C PHE A 291 -29.92 -3.50 10.46
N LEU A 292 -29.42 -3.00 9.35
CA LEU A 292 -29.39 -3.66 8.06
C LEU A 292 -27.98 -3.57 7.50
N ASP A 293 -27.36 -4.72 7.30
CA ASP A 293 -26.14 -4.89 6.53
C ASP A 293 -26.50 -5.79 5.33
N ALA A 294 -26.32 -5.28 4.11
CA ALA A 294 -26.90 -5.90 2.92
C ALA A 294 -25.96 -6.86 2.18
N SER A 295 -24.66 -6.75 2.37
CA SER A 295 -23.66 -7.64 1.80
C SER A 295 -22.30 -7.46 2.47
N GLY A 296 -21.51 -8.52 2.47
CA GLY A 296 -20.17 -8.48 3.02
C GLY A 296 -19.73 -9.78 3.66
N THR A 297 -18.66 -9.72 4.44
CA THR A 297 -18.24 -10.82 5.32
C THR A 297 -17.67 -10.18 6.57
N ASP A 298 -18.54 -9.88 7.51
CA ASP A 298 -18.33 -8.73 8.38
C ASP A 298 -17.84 -9.12 9.76
N PHE A 299 -17.23 -8.15 10.43
CA PHE A 299 -16.71 -8.30 11.76
C PHE A 299 -17.65 -7.65 12.78
N TYR A 300 -18.12 -8.44 13.74
CA TYR A 300 -18.89 -7.96 14.87
C TYR A 300 -18.13 -8.14 16.18
N SER A 301 -18.28 -7.20 17.12
CA SER A 301 -17.74 -7.35 18.49
C SER A 301 -18.24 -8.60 19.22
N ASN A 302 -19.34 -9.21 18.75
CA ASN A 302 -19.85 -10.49 19.23
C ASN A 302 -19.67 -11.55 18.13
N PRO A 303 -18.93 -12.64 18.39
CA PRO A 303 -18.76 -13.71 17.40
C PRO A 303 -20.10 -14.34 16.97
N GLY A 304 -20.21 -14.68 15.69
CA GLY A 304 -21.36 -15.41 15.13
C GLY A 304 -22.58 -14.55 14.77
N TYR A 305 -22.40 -13.24 14.61
CA TYR A 305 -23.43 -12.31 14.11
C TYR A 305 -23.39 -12.12 12.58
N ASP A 306 -22.23 -12.36 11.97
CA ASP A 306 -22.04 -12.35 10.50
C ASP A 306 -23.04 -13.26 9.80
N SER A 307 -23.69 -12.75 8.75
CA SER A 307 -24.69 -13.47 7.95
C SER A 307 -25.87 -14.00 8.78
N THR A 308 -26.39 -13.21 9.73
CA THR A 308 -27.52 -13.61 10.59
C THR A 308 -28.71 -12.66 10.59
N PHE A 309 -29.89 -13.23 10.82
CA PHE A 309 -31.13 -12.48 11.05
C PHE A 309 -31.65 -12.73 12.46
N ILE A 310 -31.69 -11.70 13.29
CA ILE A 310 -32.00 -11.79 14.72
C ILE A 310 -33.01 -10.71 15.11
N ASN A 311 -34.00 -11.09 15.92
CA ASN A 311 -34.80 -10.10 16.64
C ASN A 311 -33.94 -9.51 17.76
N SER A 312 -33.44 -8.29 17.58
CA SER A 312 -32.49 -7.65 18.52
C SER A 312 -33.13 -7.39 19.89
N SER A 313 -34.46 -7.24 19.91
CA SER A 313 -35.24 -6.83 21.07
C SER A 313 -36.74 -7.12 20.83
N THR A 314 -37.68 -6.36 21.41
CA THR A 314 -39.11 -6.66 21.21
C THR A 314 -39.59 -6.15 19.85
N TRP A 315 -39.16 -4.94 19.46
CA TRP A 315 -39.55 -4.24 18.23
C TRP A 315 -38.32 -3.78 17.44
N GLY A 316 -37.24 -4.56 17.52
CA GLY A 316 -35.97 -4.24 16.89
C GLY A 316 -35.45 -5.39 16.05
N VAL A 317 -34.88 -5.10 14.88
CA VAL A 317 -34.34 -6.11 13.97
C VAL A 317 -32.87 -5.87 13.71
N PHE A 318 -32.12 -6.96 13.73
CA PHE A 318 -30.76 -7.06 13.21
C PHE A 318 -30.82 -7.99 12.00
N ALA A 319 -30.39 -7.50 10.85
CA ALA A 319 -30.32 -8.27 9.62
C ALA A 319 -28.97 -8.02 8.95
N ASP A 320 -28.21 -9.09 8.80
CA ASP A 320 -26.99 -9.17 8.00
C ASP A 320 -27.23 -10.28 6.95
N TYR A 321 -27.10 -9.92 5.68
CA TYR A 321 -27.34 -10.83 4.57
C TYR A 321 -26.06 -11.52 4.13
N ASP A 322 -26.14 -12.84 3.93
CA ASP A 322 -25.11 -13.64 3.23
C ASP A 322 -25.12 -13.35 1.72
N HIS A 323 -24.92 -12.08 1.35
CA HIS A 323 -24.58 -11.67 0.01
C HIS A 323 -23.10 -11.37 -0.01
N LYS A 324 -22.33 -12.18 -0.71
CA LYS A 324 -20.93 -11.83 -0.98
C LYS A 324 -20.91 -10.85 -2.11
N ASP A 325 -20.37 -9.67 -1.82
CA ASP A 325 -20.01 -8.77 -2.89
C ASP A 325 -19.13 -9.51 -3.89
N MET A 326 -19.47 -9.35 -5.18
CA MET A 326 -18.54 -9.75 -6.21
C MET A 326 -17.30 -8.93 -5.93
N ALA A 327 -16.21 -9.61 -5.52
CA ALA A 327 -14.94 -8.95 -5.26
C ALA A 327 -14.77 -7.89 -6.32
N GLU A 328 -14.84 -6.61 -5.89
CA GLU A 328 -14.49 -5.54 -6.80
C GLU A 328 -13.16 -6.01 -7.36
N GLN A 329 -13.08 -6.17 -8.68
CA GLN A 329 -11.76 -6.19 -9.26
C GLN A 329 -11.21 -4.85 -8.82
N ILE A 330 -10.36 -4.86 -7.79
CA ILE A 330 -9.47 -3.77 -7.47
C ILE A 330 -8.60 -3.71 -8.73
N SER A 331 -9.14 -3.06 -9.75
CA SER A 331 -8.41 -2.72 -10.94
C SER A 331 -7.34 -1.83 -10.35
N GLY A 332 -6.08 -2.20 -10.54
CA GLY A 332 -4.97 -1.33 -10.19
C GLY A 332 -5.04 0.03 -10.92
N ASP A 333 -6.10 0.30 -11.70
CA ASP A 333 -6.34 1.49 -12.49
C ASP A 333 -7.23 2.53 -11.79
N ASN A 334 -8.11 2.17 -10.86
CA ASN A 334 -9.10 3.13 -10.29
C ASN A 334 -8.52 4.11 -9.25
N PHE A 335 -7.36 3.80 -8.65
CA PHE A 335 -6.68 4.70 -7.71
C PHE A 335 -5.31 5.15 -8.20
N LYS A 336 -5.05 5.17 -9.51
CA LYS A 336 -3.76 5.69 -10.00
C LYS A 336 -3.69 7.19 -9.76
N VAL A 337 -2.78 7.61 -8.88
CA VAL A 337 -2.48 9.02 -8.63
C VAL A 337 -2.00 9.64 -9.94
N GLN A 338 -2.76 10.61 -10.43
CA GLN A 338 -2.45 11.32 -11.67
C GLN A 338 -1.14 12.10 -11.51
N LEU A 339 -0.42 12.31 -12.62
CA LEU A 339 0.75 13.18 -12.62
C LEU A 339 0.32 14.60 -12.22
N ASP A 340 1.16 15.30 -11.47
CA ASP A 340 0.87 16.64 -10.96
C ASP A 340 0.72 17.66 -12.11
N THR A 341 -0.53 17.87 -12.53
CA THR A 341 -0.89 18.80 -13.60
C THR A 341 -0.77 20.27 -13.20
N ALA A 342 -0.63 20.58 -11.90
CA ALA A 342 -0.46 21.95 -11.43
C ALA A 342 0.91 22.52 -11.85
N LYS A 343 1.90 21.66 -12.14
CA LYS A 343 3.21 22.06 -12.69
C LYS A 343 3.22 22.41 -14.18
N ILE A 344 2.07 22.30 -14.87
CA ILE A 344 1.95 22.68 -16.28
C ILE A 344 2.02 24.21 -16.40
N SER A 345 3.18 24.73 -16.81
CA SER A 345 3.31 26.16 -17.12
C SER A 345 2.71 26.50 -18.49
N ASP A 346 2.21 27.71 -18.69
CA ASP A 346 1.62 28.18 -19.96
C ASP A 346 2.58 28.06 -21.17
N SER A 347 3.89 27.94 -20.91
CA SER A 347 4.92 27.73 -21.95
C SER A 347 4.88 26.33 -22.60
N SER A 348 4.20 25.36 -21.98
CA SER A 348 4.08 23.96 -22.43
C SER A 348 3.02 23.73 -23.53
N ARG A 349 2.20 24.75 -23.87
CA ARG A 349 1.09 24.68 -24.84
C ARG A 349 1.54 24.63 -26.31
N THR A 350 2.60 23.88 -26.64
CA THR A 350 2.94 23.56 -28.03
C THR A 350 2.30 22.23 -28.43
N ARG A 351 1.33 22.29 -29.35
CA ARG A 351 0.58 21.13 -29.87
C ARG A 351 1.53 19.99 -30.27
N GLY A 352 1.49 18.89 -29.50
CA GLY A 352 2.15 17.62 -29.84
C GLY A 352 3.37 17.22 -28.98
N ARG A 353 3.79 18.01 -27.98
CA ARG A 353 4.79 17.60 -26.98
C ARG A 353 4.15 17.19 -25.66
N ASP A 354 4.88 16.38 -24.90
CA ASP A 354 4.57 15.99 -23.53
C ASP A 354 4.38 17.25 -22.66
N PRO A 355 3.17 17.51 -22.09
CA PRO A 355 2.84 18.78 -21.42
C PRO A 355 3.65 19.01 -20.13
N LEU A 356 4.22 17.94 -19.57
CA LEU A 356 5.08 17.97 -18.39
C LEU A 356 6.58 17.92 -18.75
N GLN A 357 6.94 18.12 -20.03
CA GLN A 357 8.33 18.16 -20.45
C GLN A 357 9.12 19.25 -19.70
N ASP A 358 10.30 18.88 -19.20
CA ASP A 358 11.23 19.75 -18.47
C ASP A 358 10.66 20.43 -17.21
N THR A 359 9.51 19.98 -16.71
CA THR A 359 8.86 20.52 -15.50
C THR A 359 9.46 19.97 -14.20
N TYR A 360 10.01 18.75 -14.24
CA TYR A 360 10.69 18.12 -13.11
C TYR A 360 12.20 18.07 -13.35
N THR A 361 12.95 18.19 -12.25
CA THR A 361 14.39 17.99 -12.19
C THR A 361 14.76 16.50 -12.33
N THR A 362 16.02 16.20 -12.66
CA THR A 362 16.52 14.80 -12.69
C THR A 362 16.33 14.09 -11.34
N GLU A 363 16.44 14.80 -10.22
CA GLU A 363 16.21 14.24 -8.89
C GLU A 363 14.73 13.91 -8.65
N GLU A 364 13.81 14.78 -9.06
CA GLU A 364 12.38 14.50 -8.99
C GLU A 364 11.99 13.31 -9.87
N TYR A 365 12.50 13.22 -11.11
CA TYR A 365 12.27 12.04 -11.95
C TYR A 365 12.84 10.76 -11.32
N PHE A 366 13.98 10.86 -10.63
CA PHE A 366 14.57 9.73 -9.90
C PHE A 366 13.71 9.30 -8.71
N ILE A 367 13.14 10.25 -7.97
CA ILE A 367 12.17 9.97 -6.89
C ILE A 367 10.92 9.30 -7.47
N MET A 368 10.38 9.82 -8.58
CA MET A 368 9.23 9.23 -9.28
C MET A 368 9.50 7.78 -9.71
N ALA A 369 10.65 7.49 -10.31
CA ALA A 369 11.05 6.13 -10.70
C ALA A 369 11.25 5.19 -9.48
N LYS A 370 11.51 5.74 -8.29
CA LYS A 370 11.74 4.97 -7.06
C LYS A 370 10.45 4.53 -6.37
N THR A 371 9.30 5.08 -6.73
CA THR A 371 8.00 4.76 -6.12
C THR A 371 7.62 3.29 -6.38
N ILE A 372 7.08 2.60 -5.37
CA ILE A 372 6.76 1.15 -5.45
C ILE A 372 5.27 0.84 -5.20
N GLU A 373 4.52 1.82 -4.70
CA GLU A 373 3.11 1.62 -4.38
C GLU A 373 2.30 1.61 -5.69
N PRO A 374 1.45 0.60 -5.94
CA PRO A 374 0.75 0.43 -7.22
C PRO A 374 -0.02 1.68 -7.69
N ARG A 375 -0.56 2.45 -6.74
CA ARG A 375 -1.27 3.72 -7.00
C ARG A 375 -0.39 4.79 -7.66
N PHE A 376 0.92 4.78 -7.45
CA PHE A 376 1.86 5.71 -8.10
C PHE A 376 2.52 5.14 -9.37
N SER A 377 1.96 4.09 -9.96
CA SER A 377 2.50 3.46 -11.17
C SER A 377 2.67 4.44 -12.34
N LEU A 378 1.77 5.41 -12.52
CA LEU A 378 1.91 6.46 -13.55
C LEU A 378 3.15 7.33 -13.34
N TRP A 379 3.43 7.71 -12.10
CA TRP A 379 4.62 8.48 -11.73
C TRP A 379 5.88 7.65 -11.98
N GLN A 380 5.86 6.38 -11.58
CA GLN A 380 6.99 5.47 -11.77
C GLN A 380 7.33 5.28 -13.26
N GLU A 381 6.33 4.98 -14.09
CA GLU A 381 6.50 4.82 -15.53
C GLU A 381 7.01 6.11 -16.20
N TYR A 382 6.44 7.26 -15.82
CA TYR A 382 6.83 8.57 -16.32
C TYR A 382 8.28 8.92 -15.96
N GLY A 383 8.66 8.73 -14.69
CA GLY A 383 10.03 8.95 -14.21
C GLY A 383 11.06 8.08 -14.94
N PHE A 384 10.79 6.78 -15.09
CA PHE A 384 11.68 5.89 -15.85
C PHE A 384 11.80 6.27 -17.33
N ARG A 385 10.70 6.70 -17.97
CA ARG A 385 10.71 7.14 -19.37
C ARG A 385 11.57 8.39 -19.54
N LYS A 386 11.37 9.41 -18.70
CA LYS A 386 12.09 10.69 -18.78
C LYS A 386 13.58 10.55 -18.50
N LEU A 387 13.95 9.75 -17.50
CA LEU A 387 15.36 9.45 -17.23
C LEU A 387 16.03 8.70 -18.38
N ALA A 388 15.30 7.84 -19.10
CA ALA A 388 15.82 7.14 -20.27
C ALA A 388 15.98 8.05 -21.50
N GLU A 389 15.09 9.03 -21.68
CA GLU A 389 15.17 10.04 -22.76
C GLU A 389 16.46 10.88 -22.64
N ASP A 390 16.88 11.25 -21.42
CA ASP A 390 18.18 11.90 -21.14
C ASP A 390 19.23 10.91 -20.59
N SER A 391 19.55 9.90 -21.40
CA SER A 391 20.40 8.78 -20.99
C SER A 391 21.79 9.19 -20.49
N THR A 392 22.35 10.29 -21.03
CA THR A 392 23.72 10.73 -20.70
C THR A 392 23.79 11.42 -19.35
N ASN A 393 22.86 12.34 -19.05
CA ASN A 393 22.84 12.97 -17.74
C ASN A 393 22.38 12.00 -16.66
N THR A 394 21.40 11.14 -16.96
CA THR A 394 20.95 10.07 -16.06
C THR A 394 22.09 9.13 -15.68
N ALA A 395 22.93 8.71 -16.64
CA ALA A 395 24.10 7.88 -16.36
C ALA A 395 25.04 8.55 -15.35
N ARG A 396 25.35 9.84 -15.53
CA ARG A 396 26.20 10.60 -14.61
C ARG A 396 25.55 10.76 -13.24
N TYR A 397 24.26 11.08 -13.22
CA TYR A 397 23.48 11.28 -11.99
C TYR A 397 23.46 10.02 -11.12
N ILE A 398 23.11 8.86 -11.69
CA ILE A 398 23.05 7.59 -10.96
C ILE A 398 24.40 7.25 -10.31
N VAL A 399 25.52 7.51 -11.00
CA VAL A 399 26.84 7.22 -10.42
C VAL A 399 27.13 8.08 -9.19
N THR A 400 26.61 9.30 -9.10
CA THR A 400 26.74 10.13 -7.88
C THR A 400 26.03 9.53 -6.66
N LYS A 401 25.09 8.60 -6.88
CA LYS A 401 24.28 7.96 -5.84
C LYS A 401 24.77 6.53 -5.47
N PHE A 402 25.91 6.07 -5.99
CA PHE A 402 26.41 4.70 -5.72
C PHE A 402 26.74 4.39 -4.26
N ASN A 403 26.96 5.41 -3.42
CA ASN A 403 27.16 5.25 -1.98
C ASN A 403 25.86 5.25 -1.16
N THR A 404 24.70 5.11 -1.81
CA THR A 404 23.39 5.09 -1.15
C THR A 404 23.24 3.91 -0.19
N THR A 405 22.51 4.13 0.91
CA THR A 405 22.04 3.09 1.83
C THR A 405 20.59 2.69 1.56
N ASP A 406 19.89 3.38 0.65
CA ASP A 406 18.52 3.07 0.27
C ASP A 406 18.51 1.93 -0.75
N HIS A 407 17.98 0.78 -0.35
CA HIS A 407 17.87 -0.40 -1.21
C HIS A 407 17.02 -0.16 -2.47
N ARG A 408 16.12 0.83 -2.45
CA ARG A 408 15.26 1.18 -3.60
C ARG A 408 16.06 1.87 -4.70
N ASP A 409 17.06 2.68 -4.34
CA ASP A 409 17.94 3.32 -5.31
C ASP A 409 18.66 2.25 -6.16
N VAL A 410 19.09 1.14 -5.54
CA VAL A 410 19.73 0.00 -6.25
C VAL A 410 18.78 -0.67 -7.26
N GLN A 411 17.48 -0.76 -6.95
CA GLN A 411 16.49 -1.26 -7.91
C GLN A 411 16.33 -0.30 -9.09
N VAL A 412 16.28 1.01 -8.83
CA VAL A 412 16.24 2.03 -9.89
C VAL A 412 17.49 1.96 -10.77
N PHE A 413 18.69 1.81 -10.18
CA PHE A 413 19.94 1.64 -10.92
C PHE A 413 19.90 0.42 -11.84
N ARG A 414 19.38 -0.71 -11.34
CA ARG A 414 19.23 -1.95 -12.11
C ARG A 414 18.33 -1.77 -13.32
N VAL A 415 17.15 -1.17 -13.14
CA VAL A 415 16.19 -0.95 -14.23
C VAL A 415 16.71 0.08 -15.22
N LEU A 416 17.26 1.21 -14.74
CA LEU A 416 17.78 2.26 -15.62
C LEU A 416 19.00 1.78 -16.40
N SER A 417 19.96 1.10 -15.77
CA SER A 417 21.15 0.60 -16.47
C SER A 417 20.80 -0.32 -17.64
N GLN A 418 19.71 -1.08 -17.57
CA GLN A 418 19.19 -1.87 -18.69
C GLN A 418 18.53 -1.03 -19.79
N LYS A 419 17.96 0.14 -19.47
CA LYS A 419 17.35 1.08 -20.44
C LYS A 419 18.38 1.99 -21.11
N ILE A 420 19.44 2.37 -20.41
CA ILE A 420 20.47 3.34 -20.86
C ILE A 420 21.86 2.70 -21.07
N GLN A 421 21.89 1.41 -21.43
CA GLN A 421 23.08 0.54 -21.44
C GLN A 421 24.35 1.20 -21.97
N TRP A 422 24.30 1.79 -23.17
CA TRP A 422 25.47 2.40 -23.79
C TRP A 422 26.01 3.60 -22.98
N SER A 423 25.12 4.52 -22.58
CA SER A 423 25.51 5.72 -21.83
C SER A 423 26.09 5.38 -20.46
N ILE A 424 25.47 4.45 -19.72
CA ILE A 424 26.01 4.03 -18.43
C ILE A 424 27.34 3.30 -18.59
N ALA A 425 27.47 2.41 -19.58
CA ALA A 425 28.71 1.70 -19.84
C ALA A 425 29.88 2.65 -20.09
N GLN A 426 29.72 3.67 -20.94
CA GLN A 426 30.78 4.66 -21.21
C GLN A 426 31.22 5.39 -19.93
N VAL A 427 30.27 5.87 -19.13
CA VAL A 427 30.58 6.56 -17.85
C VAL A 427 31.32 5.65 -16.88
N LEU A 428 30.94 4.37 -16.80
CA LEU A 428 31.59 3.41 -15.91
C LEU A 428 32.98 2.99 -16.43
N LEU A 429 33.16 2.82 -17.74
CA LEU A 429 34.47 2.52 -18.35
C LEU A 429 35.47 3.65 -18.12
N ASP A 430 35.04 4.91 -18.26
CA ASP A 430 35.89 6.07 -17.96
C ASP A 430 36.34 6.07 -16.50
N LYS A 431 35.43 5.72 -15.58
CA LYS A 431 35.76 5.58 -14.15
C LYS A 431 36.70 4.40 -13.87
N PHE A 432 36.50 3.25 -14.51
CA PHE A 432 37.44 2.13 -14.39
C PHE A 432 38.83 2.49 -14.93
N ARG A 433 38.91 3.23 -16.04
CA ARG A 433 40.18 3.74 -16.56
C ARG A 433 40.90 4.60 -15.53
N LEU A 434 40.21 5.57 -14.94
CA LEU A 434 40.77 6.43 -13.88
C LEU A 434 41.25 5.64 -12.66
N TYR A 435 40.50 4.60 -12.27
CA TYR A 435 40.91 3.68 -11.20
C TYR A 435 42.22 2.96 -11.56
N THR A 436 42.30 2.35 -12.75
CA THR A 436 43.48 1.57 -13.17
C THR A 436 44.74 2.40 -13.38
N THR A 437 44.60 3.68 -13.75
CA THR A 437 45.75 4.60 -13.89
C THR A 437 46.14 5.29 -12.58
N GLY A 438 45.46 4.99 -11.47
CA GLY A 438 45.69 5.66 -10.17
C GLY A 438 45.28 7.14 -10.15
N ALA A 439 44.49 7.59 -11.13
CA ALA A 439 44.11 8.99 -11.32
C ALA A 439 42.79 9.38 -10.62
N GLY A 440 42.13 8.44 -9.93
CA GLY A 440 40.87 8.69 -9.21
C GLY A 440 40.81 8.00 -7.84
N VAL A 441 40.03 8.59 -6.93
CA VAL A 441 39.72 8.02 -5.61
C VAL A 441 38.33 7.41 -5.67
N PHE A 442 38.24 6.11 -5.37
CA PHE A 442 36.99 5.36 -5.40
C PHE A 442 36.80 4.58 -4.11
N THR A 443 35.57 4.56 -3.62
CA THR A 443 35.18 3.70 -2.50
C THR A 443 34.96 2.26 -2.97
N GLN A 444 35.03 1.32 -2.03
CA GLN A 444 34.74 -0.09 -2.32
C GLN A 444 33.29 -0.31 -2.76
N ALA A 445 32.35 0.49 -2.23
CA ALA A 445 30.93 0.42 -2.58
C ALA A 445 30.71 0.85 -4.03
N GLU A 446 31.35 1.95 -4.46
CA GLU A 446 31.29 2.42 -5.85
C GLU A 446 31.82 1.38 -6.83
N LEU A 447 33.02 0.84 -6.58
CA LEU A 447 33.61 -0.17 -7.47
C LEU A 447 32.76 -1.46 -7.51
N SER A 448 32.19 -1.87 -6.37
CA SER A 448 31.30 -3.03 -6.31
C SER A 448 29.99 -2.79 -7.08
N MET A 449 29.42 -1.58 -6.98
CA MET A 449 28.22 -1.19 -7.72
C MET A 449 28.48 -1.13 -9.23
N MET A 450 29.66 -0.66 -9.64
CA MET A 450 30.08 -0.70 -11.04
C MET A 450 30.14 -2.13 -11.58
N CYS A 451 30.78 -3.05 -10.86
CA CYS A 451 30.79 -4.48 -11.21
C CYS A 451 29.36 -5.05 -11.31
N TYR A 452 28.51 -4.74 -10.32
CA TYR A 452 27.11 -5.17 -10.30
C TYR A 452 26.36 -4.71 -11.56
N ILE A 453 26.49 -3.44 -11.95
CA ILE A 453 25.83 -2.88 -13.14
C ILE A 453 26.29 -3.59 -14.42
N PHE A 454 27.60 -3.77 -14.64
CA PHE A 454 28.10 -4.51 -15.81
C PHE A 454 27.59 -5.95 -15.85
N GLY A 455 27.46 -6.59 -14.68
CA GLY A 455 26.84 -7.91 -14.57
C GLY A 455 25.35 -7.91 -14.96
N GLU A 456 24.58 -6.95 -14.46
CA GLU A 456 23.13 -6.87 -14.74
C GLU A 456 22.79 -6.44 -16.17
N THR A 457 23.63 -5.62 -16.80
CA THR A 457 23.51 -5.26 -18.23
C THR A 457 24.08 -6.33 -19.16
N LYS A 458 24.86 -7.28 -18.61
CA LYS A 458 25.59 -8.32 -19.33
C LYS A 458 26.58 -7.76 -20.37
N ASP A 459 27.03 -6.52 -20.19
CA ASP A 459 27.91 -5.84 -21.14
C ASP A 459 29.35 -6.35 -21.01
N PRO A 460 29.95 -6.92 -22.09
CA PRO A 460 31.31 -7.43 -22.07
C PRO A 460 32.39 -6.34 -22.15
N SER A 461 32.04 -5.07 -22.36
CA SER A 461 33.01 -3.98 -22.56
C SER A 461 33.99 -3.82 -21.39
N ALA A 462 33.59 -4.20 -20.17
CA ALA A 462 34.44 -4.13 -18.98
C ALA A 462 35.17 -5.45 -18.64
N LYS A 463 35.15 -6.46 -19.52
CA LYS A 463 35.64 -7.82 -19.21
C LYS A 463 37.05 -7.86 -18.61
N ASP A 464 37.98 -7.05 -19.15
CA ASP A 464 39.37 -7.01 -18.70
C ASP A 464 39.50 -6.31 -17.34
N TYR A 465 38.73 -5.23 -17.12
CA TYR A 465 38.67 -4.54 -15.82
C TYR A 465 38.08 -5.45 -14.74
N LEU A 466 37.01 -6.19 -15.06
CA LEU A 466 36.39 -7.15 -14.15
C LEU A 466 37.40 -8.26 -13.77
N LEU A 467 38.15 -8.79 -14.74
CA LEU A 467 39.20 -9.76 -14.47
C LEU A 467 40.30 -9.17 -13.57
N GLN A 468 40.75 -7.94 -13.85
CA GLN A 468 41.76 -7.26 -13.04
C GLN A 468 41.32 -7.08 -11.58
N LEU A 469 40.05 -6.73 -11.35
CA LEU A 469 39.49 -6.54 -10.01
C LEU A 469 39.38 -7.84 -9.19
N THR A 470 39.47 -9.02 -9.84
CA THR A 470 39.56 -10.28 -9.09
C THR A 470 40.88 -10.45 -8.34
N PHE A 471 41.89 -9.61 -8.60
CA PHE A 471 43.18 -9.58 -7.89
C PHE A 471 43.21 -8.61 -6.70
N ASP A 472 42.12 -7.89 -6.43
CA ASP A 472 42.05 -6.93 -5.33
C ASP A 472 42.15 -7.60 -3.95
N GLU A 473 42.75 -6.94 -2.96
CA GLU A 473 42.84 -7.47 -1.60
C GLU A 473 41.44 -7.58 -0.94
N ASN A 474 40.52 -6.69 -1.31
CA ASN A 474 39.18 -6.65 -0.75
C ASN A 474 38.29 -7.77 -1.29
N TYR A 475 37.86 -8.66 -0.38
CA TYR A 475 37.05 -9.81 -0.76
C TYR A 475 35.66 -9.45 -1.34
N ARG A 476 35.03 -8.34 -0.91
CA ARG A 476 33.69 -7.94 -1.41
C ARG A 476 33.77 -7.45 -2.85
N LEU A 477 34.81 -6.66 -3.14
CA LEU A 477 35.08 -6.19 -4.49
C LEU A 477 35.42 -7.36 -5.42
N ARG A 478 36.30 -8.28 -4.98
CA ARG A 478 36.58 -9.52 -5.71
C ARG A 478 35.30 -10.32 -5.99
N SER A 479 34.47 -10.56 -4.98
CA SER A 479 33.19 -11.28 -5.15
C SER A 479 32.30 -10.62 -6.19
N SER A 480 32.19 -9.28 -6.16
CA SER A 480 31.37 -8.51 -7.09
C SER A 480 31.89 -8.62 -8.53
N ALA A 481 33.21 -8.55 -8.72
CA ALA A 481 33.85 -8.72 -10.02
C ALA A 481 33.66 -10.14 -10.57
N ILE A 482 33.83 -11.17 -9.73
CA ILE A 482 33.61 -12.58 -10.09
C ILE A 482 32.14 -12.80 -10.48
N ASN A 483 31.20 -12.29 -9.69
CA ASN A 483 29.77 -12.40 -10.00
C ASN A 483 29.44 -11.75 -11.36
N ALA A 484 30.01 -10.57 -11.64
CA ALA A 484 29.86 -9.88 -12.91
C ALA A 484 30.44 -10.68 -14.09
N LEU A 485 31.66 -11.23 -13.95
CA LEU A 485 32.27 -12.12 -14.95
C LEU A 485 31.39 -13.34 -15.28
N GLY A 486 30.63 -13.84 -14.30
CA GLY A 486 29.67 -14.92 -14.50
C GLY A 486 28.41 -14.53 -15.29
N LYS A 487 28.14 -13.23 -15.48
CA LYS A 487 26.93 -12.72 -16.14
C LYS A 487 27.17 -12.10 -17.52
N ILE A 488 28.37 -11.56 -17.78
CA ILE A 488 28.66 -10.85 -19.03
C ILE A 488 28.56 -11.75 -20.28
N ASN A 489 28.13 -11.16 -21.40
CA ASN A 489 28.06 -11.80 -22.70
C ASN A 489 29.34 -11.53 -23.52
N TYR A 490 30.44 -12.20 -23.18
CA TYR A 490 31.72 -12.04 -23.87
C TYR A 490 31.80 -12.88 -25.16
N ASP A 491 32.74 -12.54 -26.05
CA ASP A 491 33.01 -13.30 -27.27
C ASP A 491 33.65 -14.66 -26.93
N LYS A 492 32.92 -15.75 -27.18
CA LYS A 492 33.36 -17.12 -26.88
C LYS A 492 34.54 -17.59 -27.74
N THR A 493 34.92 -16.84 -28.78
CA THR A 493 36.10 -17.14 -29.60
C THR A 493 37.40 -16.59 -29.00
N ASP A 494 37.32 -15.70 -28.00
CA ASP A 494 38.45 -15.14 -27.28
C ASP A 494 39.04 -16.14 -26.27
N LYS A 495 39.81 -17.10 -26.79
CA LYS A 495 40.42 -18.17 -26.00
C LYS A 495 41.38 -17.63 -24.93
N GLU A 496 42.12 -16.57 -25.23
CA GLU A 496 43.09 -15.98 -24.30
C GLU A 496 42.39 -15.41 -23.06
N PHE A 497 41.30 -14.66 -23.24
CA PHE A 497 40.51 -14.15 -22.12
C PHE A 497 39.90 -15.28 -21.29
N ILE A 498 39.30 -16.29 -21.95
CA ILE A 498 38.71 -17.45 -21.28
C ILE A 498 39.75 -18.19 -20.43
N GLU A 499 40.94 -18.46 -20.98
CA GLU A 499 42.02 -19.15 -20.27
C GLU A 499 42.46 -18.36 -19.04
N LYS A 500 42.65 -17.04 -19.15
CA LYS A 500 43.01 -16.17 -18.02
C LYS A 500 41.96 -16.19 -16.91
N VAL A 501 40.67 -16.08 -17.27
CA VAL A 501 39.58 -16.10 -16.30
C VAL A 501 39.51 -17.45 -15.59
N ILE A 502 39.59 -18.56 -16.32
CA ILE A 502 39.50 -19.90 -15.74
C ILE A 502 40.68 -20.19 -14.82
N LEU A 503 41.90 -19.83 -15.23
CA LEU A 503 43.08 -19.95 -14.39
C LEU A 503 42.87 -19.19 -13.08
N ARG A 504 42.44 -17.93 -13.18
CA ARG A 504 42.20 -17.08 -12.02
C ARG A 504 41.10 -17.61 -11.10
N LEU A 505 39.96 -18.02 -11.64
CA LEU A 505 38.87 -18.59 -10.83
C LEU A 505 39.31 -19.91 -10.15
N SER A 506 40.17 -20.69 -10.79
CA SER A 506 40.72 -21.93 -10.21
C SER A 506 41.71 -21.66 -9.08
N GLU A 507 42.58 -20.65 -9.21
CA GLU A 507 43.44 -20.17 -8.11
C GLU A 507 42.59 -19.73 -6.91
N LEU A 508 41.56 -18.92 -7.15
CA LEU A 508 40.68 -18.42 -6.10
C LEU A 508 39.86 -19.52 -5.41
N ALA A 509 39.46 -20.55 -6.15
CA ALA A 509 38.80 -21.73 -5.56
C ALA A 509 39.76 -22.51 -4.64
N ALA A 510 41.03 -22.62 -5.01
CA ALA A 510 42.06 -23.32 -4.23
C ALA A 510 42.42 -22.61 -2.92
N GLU A 511 42.17 -21.30 -2.79
CA GLU A 511 42.33 -20.55 -1.54
C GLU A 511 41.46 -21.09 -0.38
N ASN A 512 40.40 -21.87 -0.68
CA ASN A 512 39.48 -22.44 0.31
C ASN A 512 38.95 -21.40 1.32
N SER A 513 38.56 -20.23 0.80
CA SER A 513 38.10 -19.10 1.61
C SER A 513 36.94 -19.50 2.54
N PRO A 514 36.94 -19.07 3.82
CA PRO A 514 35.81 -19.32 4.73
C PRO A 514 34.56 -18.49 4.38
N LYS A 515 34.64 -17.58 3.39
CA LYS A 515 33.54 -16.69 3.00
C LYS A 515 32.56 -17.42 2.08
N LYS A 516 31.40 -17.80 2.63
CA LYS A 516 30.34 -18.59 1.97
C LYS A 516 29.92 -18.06 0.59
N LEU A 517 29.55 -16.78 0.49
CA LEU A 517 29.07 -16.18 -0.76
C LEU A 517 30.15 -16.08 -1.85
N TYR A 518 31.40 -15.89 -1.45
CA TYR A 518 32.54 -15.80 -2.35
C TYR A 518 32.76 -17.11 -3.14
N ASN A 519 32.75 -18.25 -2.44
CA ASN A 519 32.85 -19.57 -3.09
C ASN A 519 31.65 -19.86 -4.02
N LYS A 520 30.46 -19.38 -3.65
CA LYS A 520 29.27 -19.49 -4.50
C LYS A 520 29.45 -18.68 -5.80
N ASP A 521 29.97 -17.45 -5.71
CA ASP A 521 30.21 -16.60 -6.89
C ASP A 521 31.28 -17.19 -7.82
N ILE A 522 32.35 -17.80 -7.29
CA ILE A 522 33.36 -18.51 -8.10
C ILE A 522 32.72 -19.67 -8.87
N ALA A 523 31.97 -20.54 -8.19
CA ALA A 523 31.27 -21.66 -8.83
C ALA A 523 30.28 -21.16 -9.89
N PHE A 524 29.59 -20.05 -9.62
CA PHE A 524 28.67 -19.42 -10.55
C PHE A 524 29.41 -18.93 -11.81
N ALA A 525 30.50 -18.20 -11.63
CA ALA A 525 31.28 -17.62 -12.72
C ALA A 525 31.89 -18.70 -13.63
N LEU A 526 32.45 -19.77 -13.06
CA LEU A 526 32.99 -20.91 -13.82
C LEU A 526 31.95 -21.52 -14.77
N GLY A 527 30.67 -21.45 -14.43
CA GLY A 527 29.58 -21.89 -15.31
C GLY A 527 29.44 -21.13 -16.62
N ASN A 528 30.04 -19.94 -16.74
CA ASN A 528 30.05 -19.15 -17.97
C ASN A 528 31.25 -19.49 -18.87
N TYR A 529 32.32 -20.10 -18.30
CA TYR A 529 33.59 -20.38 -18.97
C TYR A 529 33.86 -21.89 -19.08
N ILE A 530 33.26 -22.54 -20.08
CA ILE A 530 33.36 -24.00 -20.26
C ILE A 530 34.79 -24.40 -20.68
N SER A 531 35.53 -25.08 -19.80
CA SER A 531 36.79 -25.75 -20.12
C SER A 531 37.06 -26.98 -19.24
N PRO A 532 37.99 -27.87 -19.64
CA PRO A 532 38.41 -29.01 -18.81
C PRO A 532 38.93 -28.62 -17.42
N LEU A 533 39.72 -27.55 -17.32
CA LEU A 533 40.21 -27.06 -16.02
C LEU A 533 39.05 -26.53 -15.16
N GLY A 534 38.11 -25.79 -15.75
CA GLY A 534 36.92 -25.30 -15.04
C GLY A 534 36.06 -26.44 -14.48
N MET A 535 35.92 -27.53 -15.24
CA MET A 535 35.22 -28.74 -14.77
C MET A 535 35.92 -29.38 -13.57
N GLN A 536 37.25 -29.52 -13.61
CA GLN A 536 38.03 -30.07 -12.50
C GLN A 536 37.89 -29.20 -11.24
N THR A 537 37.94 -27.87 -11.40
CA THR A 537 37.72 -26.93 -10.30
C THR A 537 36.33 -27.08 -9.70
N LEU A 538 35.28 -27.15 -10.54
CA LEU A 538 33.91 -27.35 -10.08
C LEU A 538 33.72 -28.69 -9.33
N LEU A 539 34.35 -29.77 -9.79
CA LEU A 539 34.36 -31.06 -9.10
C LEU A 539 35.00 -30.95 -7.70
N GLY A 540 36.13 -30.23 -7.57
CA GLY A 540 36.75 -29.95 -6.27
C GLY A 540 35.83 -29.13 -5.34
N MET A 541 35.09 -28.17 -5.89
CA MET A 541 34.17 -27.32 -5.12
C MET A 541 32.96 -28.07 -4.55
N LEU A 542 32.69 -29.31 -4.99
CA LEU A 542 31.68 -30.17 -4.36
C LEU A 542 32.04 -30.51 -2.91
N ASN A 543 33.32 -30.43 -2.52
CA ASN A 543 33.77 -30.61 -1.13
C ASN A 543 33.66 -29.35 -0.27
N ASN A 544 33.19 -28.22 -0.82
CA ASN A 544 33.08 -26.99 -0.05
C ASN A 544 32.11 -27.16 1.13
N SER A 545 32.43 -26.61 2.29
CA SER A 545 31.60 -26.71 3.49
C SER A 545 30.23 -26.02 3.34
N PHE A 546 30.13 -25.00 2.47
CA PHE A 546 28.90 -24.25 2.22
C PHE A 546 28.02 -24.89 1.14
N TYR A 547 26.76 -25.18 1.49
CA TYR A 547 25.78 -25.79 0.57
C TYR A 547 25.58 -25.00 -0.73
N GLY A 548 25.50 -23.66 -0.66
CA GLY A 548 25.26 -22.84 -1.85
C GLY A 548 26.37 -22.96 -2.90
N ALA A 549 27.64 -23.11 -2.47
CA ALA A 549 28.75 -23.33 -3.39
C ALA A 549 28.67 -24.72 -4.04
N ARG A 550 28.37 -25.77 -3.25
CA ARG A 550 28.19 -27.13 -3.78
C ARG A 550 27.06 -27.22 -4.79
N PHE A 551 25.92 -26.61 -4.46
CA PHE A 551 24.73 -26.60 -5.33
C PHE A 551 25.02 -25.92 -6.66
N VAL A 552 25.58 -24.71 -6.64
CA VAL A 552 25.92 -23.98 -7.88
C VAL A 552 26.99 -24.72 -8.69
N ALA A 553 27.96 -25.36 -8.03
CA ALA A 553 28.94 -26.18 -8.72
C ALA A 553 28.31 -27.39 -9.43
N ALA A 554 27.42 -28.11 -8.74
CA ALA A 554 26.68 -29.22 -9.30
C ALA A 554 25.77 -28.82 -10.47
N GLU A 555 25.07 -27.69 -10.35
CA GLU A 555 24.25 -27.14 -11.44
C GLU A 555 25.09 -26.79 -12.67
N ASN A 556 26.25 -26.18 -12.49
CA ASN A 556 27.13 -25.84 -13.61
C ASN A 556 27.84 -27.05 -14.22
N LEU A 557 28.11 -28.11 -13.44
CA LEU A 557 28.66 -29.37 -13.96
C LEU A 557 27.74 -30.06 -14.98
N LYS A 558 26.43 -29.80 -14.94
CA LYS A 558 25.47 -30.30 -15.94
C LYS A 558 25.78 -29.86 -17.38
N LYS A 559 26.56 -28.78 -17.56
CA LYS A 559 26.96 -28.25 -18.88
C LYS A 559 28.08 -29.06 -19.54
N TYR A 560 28.68 -30.02 -18.84
CA TYR A 560 29.82 -30.80 -19.33
C TYR A 560 29.38 -32.21 -19.74
N SER A 561 29.37 -32.46 -21.05
CA SER A 561 29.05 -33.79 -21.61
C SER A 561 30.12 -34.84 -21.28
N GLU A 562 31.37 -34.43 -21.09
CA GLU A 562 32.50 -35.32 -20.78
C GLU A 562 32.67 -35.63 -19.29
N LEU A 563 31.74 -35.17 -18.45
CA LEU A 563 31.78 -35.36 -16.99
C LEU A 563 32.02 -36.83 -16.62
N ALA A 564 31.38 -37.76 -17.35
CA ALA A 564 31.54 -39.18 -17.12
C ALA A 564 32.98 -39.66 -17.36
N LEU A 565 33.61 -39.27 -18.47
CA LEU A 565 34.97 -39.67 -18.81
C LEU A 565 35.99 -39.22 -17.75
N VAL A 566 35.81 -38.03 -17.20
CA VAL A 566 36.73 -37.49 -16.19
C VAL A 566 36.56 -38.17 -14.84
N THR A 567 35.34 -38.51 -14.44
CA THR A 567 35.11 -39.28 -13.19
C THR A 567 35.65 -40.71 -13.29
N LEU A 568 35.58 -41.34 -14.47
CA LEU A 568 35.99 -42.73 -14.69
C LEU A 568 37.52 -42.92 -14.82
N GLY A 569 38.26 -41.86 -15.14
CA GLY A 569 39.72 -41.92 -15.37
C GLY A 569 40.60 -42.03 -14.12
N SER A 570 40.03 -41.98 -12.90
CA SER A 570 40.80 -42.04 -11.65
C SER A 570 40.78 -43.44 -11.02
N ASN A 571 41.96 -44.04 -10.80
CA ASN A 571 42.10 -45.33 -10.10
C ASN A 571 41.79 -45.28 -8.58
N ALA A 572 41.49 -44.09 -8.04
CA ALA A 572 41.10 -43.87 -6.66
C ALA A 572 39.68 -43.28 -6.60
N ILE A 573 38.90 -43.64 -5.59
CA ILE A 573 37.59 -43.03 -5.34
C ILE A 573 37.82 -41.55 -4.99
N PRO A 574 37.32 -40.59 -5.79
CA PRO A 574 37.50 -39.17 -5.49
C PRO A 574 36.90 -38.79 -4.15
N GLU A 575 37.49 -37.80 -3.48
CA GLU A 575 37.06 -37.37 -2.14
C GLU A 575 35.57 -36.95 -2.11
N TYR A 576 35.08 -36.32 -3.19
CA TYR A 576 33.67 -35.93 -3.32
C TYR A 576 32.69 -37.10 -3.41
N LEU A 577 33.17 -38.33 -3.71
CA LEU A 577 32.40 -39.56 -3.58
C LEU A 577 32.49 -40.18 -2.19
N SER A 578 33.41 -39.73 -1.33
CA SER A 578 33.61 -40.28 0.02
C SER A 578 32.96 -39.41 1.12
N ASN A 579 32.43 -38.24 0.77
CA ASN A 579 31.72 -37.34 1.68
C ASN A 579 30.23 -37.28 1.33
N GLU A 580 29.36 -37.47 2.32
CA GLU A 580 27.90 -37.47 2.15
C GLU A 580 27.38 -36.22 1.44
N ARG A 581 27.79 -35.03 1.90
CA ARG A 581 27.28 -33.74 1.39
C ARG A 581 27.76 -33.44 -0.02
N SER A 582 28.97 -33.88 -0.36
CA SER A 582 29.55 -33.76 -1.68
C SER A 582 28.88 -34.71 -2.67
N LEU A 583 28.61 -35.94 -2.25
CA LEU A 583 27.95 -36.96 -3.07
C LEU A 583 26.51 -36.56 -3.42
N ILE A 584 25.78 -36.00 -2.46
CA ILE A 584 24.42 -35.46 -2.69
C ILE A 584 24.45 -34.34 -3.75
N ALA A 585 25.45 -33.44 -3.71
CA ALA A 585 25.59 -32.41 -4.73
C ALA A 585 26.01 -33.01 -6.09
N PHE A 586 26.98 -33.93 -6.10
CA PHE A 586 27.47 -34.59 -7.31
C PHE A 586 26.37 -35.31 -8.09
N THR A 587 25.49 -36.01 -7.38
CA THR A 587 24.35 -36.72 -7.99
C THR A 587 23.36 -35.78 -8.69
N GLN A 588 23.25 -34.51 -8.28
CA GLN A 588 22.49 -33.50 -9.03
C GLN A 588 23.12 -33.19 -10.39
N ALA A 589 24.45 -33.12 -10.48
CA ALA A 589 25.17 -32.88 -11.74
C ALA A 589 24.92 -34.00 -12.78
N MET A 590 24.73 -35.23 -12.30
CA MET A 590 24.47 -36.40 -13.15
C MET A 590 23.09 -36.40 -13.83
N SER A 591 22.18 -35.53 -13.41
CA SER A 591 20.79 -35.49 -13.91
C SER A 591 20.68 -35.23 -15.42
N GLN A 592 21.67 -34.60 -16.05
CA GLN A 592 21.69 -34.30 -17.49
C GLN A 592 22.49 -35.31 -18.33
N LEU A 593 23.13 -36.31 -17.71
CA LEU A 593 23.85 -37.36 -18.45
C LEU A 593 22.87 -38.21 -19.28
N ASN A 594 23.29 -38.67 -20.46
CA ASN A 594 22.52 -39.67 -21.20
C ASN A 594 22.44 -40.99 -20.40
N SER A 595 21.51 -41.88 -20.78
CA SER A 595 21.23 -43.10 -20.00
C SER A 595 22.44 -44.03 -19.88
N ASN A 596 23.28 -44.12 -20.92
CA ASN A 596 24.48 -44.97 -20.90
C ASN A 596 25.52 -44.43 -19.92
N ASP A 597 25.85 -43.15 -20.03
CA ASP A 597 26.83 -42.50 -19.14
C ASP A 597 26.34 -42.48 -17.70
N PHE A 598 25.04 -42.27 -17.49
CA PHE A 598 24.44 -42.35 -16.16
C PHE A 598 24.60 -43.74 -15.54
N LYS A 599 24.27 -44.81 -16.28
CA LYS A 599 24.38 -46.20 -15.80
C LYS A 599 25.80 -46.55 -15.43
N VAL A 600 26.76 -46.18 -16.28
CA VAL A 600 28.20 -46.39 -16.02
C VAL A 600 28.63 -45.63 -14.76
N LEU A 601 28.23 -44.37 -14.61
CA LEU A 601 28.65 -43.58 -13.47
C LEU A 601 27.95 -44.00 -12.16
N PHE A 602 26.74 -44.56 -12.25
CA PHE A 602 26.01 -45.10 -11.11
C PHE A 602 26.72 -46.27 -10.45
N THR A 603 27.48 -47.10 -11.19
CA THR A 603 28.26 -48.20 -10.59
C THR A 603 29.34 -47.69 -9.64
N TYR A 604 29.85 -46.48 -9.88
CA TYR A 604 30.83 -45.82 -9.01
C TYR A 604 30.19 -45.24 -7.75
N LEU A 605 28.90 -44.90 -7.79
CA LEU A 605 28.16 -44.47 -6.60
C LEU A 605 27.96 -45.64 -5.63
N ILE A 606 27.69 -46.85 -6.14
CA ILE A 606 27.44 -48.04 -5.31
C ILE A 606 28.65 -48.40 -4.44
N VAL A 607 29.87 -48.18 -4.94
CA VAL A 607 31.11 -48.48 -4.23
C VAL A 607 31.56 -47.33 -3.29
N SER A 608 30.81 -46.23 -3.22
CA SER A 608 31.10 -45.13 -2.30
C SER A 608 30.96 -45.59 -0.83
N PRO A 609 31.91 -45.21 0.06
CA PRO A 609 31.79 -45.48 1.50
C PRO A 609 30.53 -44.90 2.16
N VAL A 610 29.96 -43.84 1.59
CA VAL A 610 28.77 -43.14 2.10
C VAL A 610 27.49 -43.50 1.34
N TYR A 611 27.54 -44.46 0.41
CA TYR A 611 26.39 -44.90 -0.39
C TYR A 611 25.19 -45.34 0.46
N ASN A 612 25.45 -46.02 1.58
CA ASN A 612 24.39 -46.51 2.48
C ASN A 612 23.89 -45.45 3.48
N ASN A 613 24.34 -44.19 3.37
CA ASN A 613 23.81 -43.11 4.20
C ASN A 613 22.37 -42.77 3.78
N GLU A 614 21.48 -42.60 4.76
CA GLU A 614 20.06 -42.36 4.53
C GLU A 614 19.79 -41.14 3.62
N ALA A 615 20.50 -40.02 3.82
CA ALA A 615 20.33 -38.82 3.01
C ALA A 615 20.77 -39.00 1.55
N VAL A 616 21.84 -39.78 1.34
CA VAL A 616 22.31 -40.15 -0.01
C VAL A 616 21.27 -41.02 -0.71
N ILE A 617 20.70 -42.01 -0.03
CA ILE A 617 19.69 -42.89 -0.60
C ILE A 617 18.43 -42.11 -1.02
N TYR A 618 17.92 -41.20 -0.18
CA TYR A 618 16.77 -40.37 -0.55
C TYR A 618 17.03 -39.50 -1.78
N ASN A 619 18.24 -38.95 -1.90
CA ASN A 619 18.61 -38.14 -3.05
C ASN A 619 18.71 -38.98 -4.33
N LEU A 620 19.26 -40.19 -4.24
CA LEU A 620 19.33 -41.14 -5.37
C LEU A 620 17.94 -41.62 -5.82
N ILE A 621 17.03 -41.88 -4.88
CA ILE A 621 15.62 -42.20 -5.17
C ILE A 621 14.99 -41.07 -5.98
N SER A 622 15.19 -39.83 -5.55
CA SER A 622 14.64 -38.64 -6.23
C SER A 622 15.21 -38.47 -7.64
N LEU A 623 16.53 -38.69 -7.79
CA LEU A 623 17.20 -38.64 -9.09
C LEU A 623 16.72 -39.73 -10.06
N LEU A 624 16.53 -40.96 -9.59
CA LEU A 624 16.01 -42.06 -10.40
C LEU A 624 14.57 -41.80 -10.84
N LYS A 625 13.71 -41.28 -9.95
CA LYS A 625 12.36 -40.85 -10.32
C LYS A 625 12.38 -39.78 -11.42
N TYR A 626 13.21 -38.75 -11.26
CA TYR A 626 13.41 -37.73 -12.28
C TYR A 626 13.89 -38.32 -13.62
N LYS A 627 14.83 -39.27 -13.60
CA LYS A 627 15.30 -39.96 -14.82
C LYS A 627 14.20 -40.78 -15.50
N ILE A 628 13.35 -41.46 -14.73
CA ILE A 628 12.20 -42.19 -15.26
C ILE A 628 11.24 -41.22 -15.95
N GLU A 629 10.87 -40.12 -15.26
CA GLU A 629 9.93 -39.12 -15.78
C GLU A 629 10.47 -38.38 -17.02
N SER A 630 11.76 -38.03 -17.04
CA SER A 630 12.38 -37.25 -18.11
C SER A 630 12.79 -38.08 -19.34
N SER A 631 12.80 -39.42 -19.25
CA SER A 631 13.35 -40.28 -20.30
C SER A 631 12.57 -40.30 -21.62
N GLY A 632 11.36 -39.75 -21.70
CA GLY A 632 10.61 -39.52 -22.96
C GLY A 632 10.20 -40.79 -23.75
N GLU A 633 10.86 -41.92 -23.53
CA GLU A 633 10.46 -43.22 -24.02
C GLU A 633 9.32 -43.75 -23.14
N LYS A 634 8.16 -44.02 -23.74
CA LYS A 634 7.11 -44.85 -23.14
C LYS A 634 7.66 -46.27 -23.00
N GLY A 635 8.47 -46.51 -21.97
CA GLY A 635 9.07 -47.79 -21.67
C GLY A 635 9.81 -47.68 -20.35
N LEU A 636 9.29 -48.35 -19.32
CA LEU A 636 10.03 -48.58 -18.08
C LEU A 636 11.41 -49.12 -18.43
N ASP A 637 12.46 -48.30 -18.34
CA ASP A 637 13.82 -48.83 -18.30
C ASP A 637 13.89 -49.71 -17.06
N VAL A 638 13.78 -51.02 -17.29
CA VAL A 638 13.73 -52.05 -16.25
C VAL A 638 14.89 -51.86 -15.27
N TRP A 639 16.03 -51.34 -15.76
CA TRP A 639 17.17 -51.00 -14.93
C TRP A 639 16.85 -49.89 -13.91
N TYR A 640 16.30 -48.74 -14.34
CA TYR A 640 15.96 -47.64 -13.44
C TYR A 640 14.95 -48.06 -12.37
N GLN A 641 13.92 -48.82 -12.77
CA GLN A 641 12.91 -49.31 -11.83
C GLN A 641 13.48 -50.33 -10.83
N THR A 642 14.40 -51.19 -11.27
CA THR A 642 15.06 -52.17 -10.42
C THR A 642 15.92 -51.48 -9.35
N GLU A 643 16.75 -50.51 -9.76
CA GLU A 643 17.58 -49.74 -8.82
C GLU A 643 16.74 -48.87 -7.88
N LEU A 644 15.64 -48.29 -8.37
CA LEU A 644 14.71 -47.51 -7.54
C LEU A 644 14.09 -48.38 -6.45
N ASN A 645 13.56 -49.56 -6.82
CA ASN A 645 12.98 -50.50 -5.86
C ASN A 645 14.01 -50.97 -4.82
N LEU A 646 15.25 -51.24 -5.26
CA LEU A 646 16.35 -51.63 -4.38
C LEU A 646 16.65 -50.54 -3.33
N LEU A 647 16.74 -49.28 -3.76
CA LEU A 647 17.02 -48.17 -2.85
C LEU A 647 15.84 -47.90 -1.90
N GLN A 648 14.60 -47.96 -2.39
CA GLN A 648 13.40 -47.81 -1.56
C GLN A 648 13.30 -48.87 -0.46
N SER A 649 13.78 -50.10 -0.71
CA SER A 649 13.81 -51.15 0.31
C SER A 649 14.76 -50.87 1.47
N LYS A 650 15.70 -49.93 1.31
CA LYS A 650 16.72 -49.58 2.30
C LYS A 650 16.33 -48.43 3.22
N VAL A 651 15.25 -47.71 2.93
CA VAL A 651 14.79 -46.56 3.73
C VAL A 651 13.39 -46.81 4.29
N PRO A 652 13.13 -46.48 5.57
CA PRO A 652 11.80 -46.62 6.14
C PRO A 652 10.82 -45.68 5.42
N LEU A 653 9.65 -46.22 5.04
CA LEU A 653 8.54 -45.44 4.47
C LEU A 653 8.14 -44.32 5.43
N ARG A 654 8.56 -43.07 5.16
CA ARG A 654 7.98 -41.90 5.82
C ARG A 654 6.78 -41.43 5.00
N VAL A 655 5.60 -41.65 5.53
CA VAL A 655 4.36 -41.03 5.06
C VAL A 655 4.51 -39.54 5.34
N HIS A 656 4.55 -38.71 4.29
CA HIS A 656 4.48 -37.26 4.38
C HIS A 656 3.02 -36.82 4.37
#